data_AF-A0A090V096-F1
#
_entry.id   AF-A0A090V096-F1
#
_cell.length_a   1.000
_cell.length_b   1.000
_cell.length_c   1.000
_cell.angle_alpha   90.00
_cell.angle_beta   90.00
_cell.angle_gamma   90.00
#
_symmetry.space_group_name_H-M   'P 1'
#
loop_
_entity.id
_entity.type
_entity.pdbx_description
1 polymer ?
#
loop_
_entity_poly.entity_id
_entity_poly.type
_entity_poly.pdbx_seq_one_letter_code
_entity_poly.pdbx_strand_id
1 'polypeptide(L)'
;MFAAARVGDDIGHSAALAGMVAGTLVGGFIAAAGGLAAGALLFTGLGASCLGVGVLLVGLSVAVGWLTGELATTARDTLAEGGADSMTQQGVITTGSPNVFINGRPAAVASASLVSCQEDGAQHLTEGASRVLINGLPAGRRGDRTTCGATVMTGSPNVLIGGASEQTLPVQAEVPDELYKASDLTLLFAGLLGGGGGAGGEAGALGSLLSKLPGINKLARIACRAGQLLTSVAAVGIIARPVDIISGQKFLCGDDELDFTLPSRLPVRWQRCWRSGNPGDSVLGRGWSLFWETSLEHYGDGLVWRAPSGDYISFPMVPEGRRTFCEAEKRWLEHHQDDTWSVYDISGERWHYQPLQACSPSLPLRLTGPCGNAILFEWNPDRTLHALTDSAGKRVMCRYQDGRLESAWLDDEICLVSYAYDTEGQLVTVTGRGGSVRRRFSWQDGLMSAHEDANGLLSEYRWQTIAGLPRVVAFRHSGGEQLTLKYDFDRGTRQATRDDDAQAHWLTDDDDNVASHTDFDGRRTAFVYRDGELTDVILPGGAIRRSVWDRYGRLTQETDPEGRTTTYHWYRQTDGLTRIVYPDQTTSQAAYDLRGRLECETDPCGYRTTYHYPDDDDPLADSVTNALGGVVQLQWNHQGLLTQRTDCTGSVTRFEYDRFGQLVRSEDAEGHITRREWNAAGQLSSVIHPDGSRESLLWNTRGQLTGWRDPLESEVRQAYNVLGLPVSLTDRTGHTRRWHYDPRGNLLCLENGNGAEYRFNYDATGHLLSEIRPDGTSRHMQWDERGFLTALEERGSPAADGGSGLRWQQFGYDDSGLLTARTTRDAGYHYRRNHRGQLTGVLRTPTAEGMVRGIDEDAVQFTYDAAGKLLCERGVNGELHYVCDAPGNLTALTLPGGQRLAWLHYGSGHVSAVRFNQQTVSEFTRDRLHRETGRSQGVRTQHREYDNLGRRSLQRSGLSADVTLPEQAILARLYRYTGRGELAGVSDTLRGEIQ
;
A
#
# COMPACT_ATOMS: atom_id res chain seq x y z
N MET A 1 21.03 9.52 43.90
CA MET A 1 20.76 10.67 43.01
C MET A 1 21.60 10.46 41.77
N PHE A 2 21.02 10.64 40.57
CA PHE A 2 21.70 10.36 39.30
C PHE A 2 21.76 11.64 38.45
N ALA A 3 22.73 11.71 37.53
CA ALA A 3 22.86 12.84 36.62
C ALA A 3 21.61 13.02 35.76
N ALA A 4 21.09 14.25 35.69
CA ALA A 4 19.90 14.57 34.91
C ALA A 4 20.16 14.41 33.40
N ALA A 5 19.28 13.72 32.68
CA ALA A 5 19.43 13.50 31.25
C ALA A 5 18.85 14.68 30.44
N ARG A 6 19.41 14.93 29.26
CA ARG A 6 19.07 16.06 28.39
C ARG A 6 19.35 15.71 26.94
N VAL A 7 18.81 16.51 26.02
CA VAL A 7 19.06 16.36 24.58
C VAL A 7 20.57 16.32 24.28
N GLY A 8 20.96 15.37 23.44
CA GLY A 8 22.35 15.12 23.05
C GLY A 8 23.16 14.29 24.05
N ASP A 9 22.54 13.74 25.11
CA ASP A 9 23.17 12.72 25.94
C ASP A 9 23.11 11.34 25.26
N ASP A 10 24.14 10.53 25.46
CA ASP A 10 24.34 9.24 24.82
C ASP A 10 23.47 8.14 25.43
N ILE A 11 22.98 7.25 24.58
CA ILE A 11 22.37 5.97 24.98
C ILE A 11 23.20 4.80 24.46
N GLY A 12 23.11 3.67 25.14
CA GLY A 12 23.82 2.46 24.75
C GLY A 12 23.18 1.17 25.23
N HIS A 13 23.43 0.09 24.50
CA HIS A 13 23.07 -1.26 24.93
C HIS A 13 24.25 -1.90 25.68
N SER A 14 23.97 -2.76 26.65
CA SER A 14 25.00 -3.50 27.36
C SER A 14 25.69 -4.46 26.39
N ALA A 15 27.00 -4.33 26.25
CA ALA A 15 27.87 -5.13 25.39
C ALA A 15 28.21 -6.50 26.01
N ALA A 16 27.36 -7.03 26.90
CA ALA A 16 27.60 -8.24 27.70
C ALA A 16 27.79 -9.54 26.89
N LEU A 17 27.83 -9.46 25.55
CA LEU A 17 28.18 -10.59 24.68
C LEU A 17 29.19 -10.29 23.56
N ALA A 18 29.66 -9.05 23.37
CA ALA A 18 30.75 -8.79 22.41
C ALA A 18 32.06 -9.48 22.82
N GLY A 19 32.25 -9.72 24.13
CA GLY A 19 33.38 -10.48 24.68
C GLY A 19 33.31 -12.00 24.49
N MET A 20 32.17 -12.55 24.03
CA MET A 20 32.02 -13.99 23.78
C MET A 20 32.62 -14.43 22.43
N VAL A 21 32.88 -13.47 21.53
CA VAL A 21 33.39 -13.68 20.17
C VAL A 21 34.83 -14.24 20.13
N ALA A 22 35.62 -14.10 21.19
CA ALA A 22 37.01 -14.61 21.18
C ALA A 22 37.14 -16.10 21.55
N GLY A 23 36.10 -16.73 22.11
CA GLY A 23 36.16 -18.10 22.65
C GLY A 23 35.62 -19.20 21.74
N THR A 24 34.67 -18.88 20.84
CA THR A 24 33.93 -19.86 20.04
C THR A 24 34.31 -19.87 18.54
N LEU A 25 35.11 -18.90 18.09
CA LEU A 25 35.71 -18.90 16.74
C LEU A 25 36.76 -20.02 16.51
N VAL A 26 37.13 -20.77 17.54
CA VAL A 26 38.04 -21.93 17.43
C VAL A 26 37.28 -23.27 17.32
N GLY A 27 35.96 -23.30 17.56
CA GLY A 27 35.15 -24.53 17.45
C GLY A 27 34.45 -24.72 16.10
N GLY A 28 33.96 -23.62 15.50
CA GLY A 28 33.18 -23.67 14.25
C GLY A 28 33.99 -23.87 12.97
N PHE A 29 35.30 -23.59 12.99
CA PHE A 29 36.18 -23.76 11.83
C PHE A 29 36.71 -25.19 11.63
N ILE A 30 36.40 -26.13 12.53
CA ILE A 30 36.89 -27.53 12.43
C ILE A 30 35.81 -28.51 11.93
N ALA A 31 34.53 -28.10 11.86
CA ALA A 31 33.45 -28.94 11.31
C ALA A 31 33.20 -28.73 9.79
N ALA A 32 33.74 -27.67 9.18
CA ALA A 32 33.57 -27.37 7.75
C ALA A 32 34.76 -27.77 6.86
N ALA A 33 35.73 -28.54 7.38
CA ALA A 33 36.92 -28.99 6.64
C ALA A 33 37.05 -30.53 6.52
N GLY A 34 35.99 -31.30 6.82
CA GLY A 34 36.02 -32.77 6.80
C GLY A 34 35.29 -33.46 5.64
N GLY A 35 34.71 -32.70 4.70
CA GLY A 35 33.67 -33.22 3.80
C GLY A 35 33.93 -33.19 2.29
N LEU A 36 35.10 -32.76 1.81
CA LEU A 36 35.46 -32.83 0.38
C LEU A 36 36.98 -33.04 0.17
N ALA A 37 37.43 -34.27 0.34
CA ALA A 37 38.75 -34.72 -0.14
C ALA A 37 38.76 -36.23 -0.44
N ALA A 38 37.97 -36.66 -1.43
CA ALA A 38 38.15 -37.95 -2.09
C ALA A 38 37.61 -37.89 -3.54
N GLY A 39 38.25 -37.09 -4.38
CA GLY A 39 37.90 -37.06 -5.80
C GLY A 39 38.47 -35.87 -6.55
N ALA A 40 39.80 -35.79 -6.68
CA ALA A 40 40.51 -35.32 -7.89
C ALA A 40 41.91 -34.81 -7.55
N LEU A 41 42.90 -35.71 -7.61
CA LEU A 41 44.21 -35.37 -8.13
C LEU A 41 44.73 -36.62 -8.81
N LEU A 42 44.77 -36.62 -10.14
CA LEU A 42 45.77 -37.36 -10.91
C LEU A 42 45.75 -36.93 -12.38
N PHE A 43 46.95 -36.53 -12.84
CA PHE A 43 47.45 -36.39 -14.23
C PHE A 43 47.56 -34.98 -14.87
N THR A 44 48.81 -34.49 -14.83
CA THR A 44 49.64 -33.93 -15.95
C THR A 44 49.05 -32.80 -16.81
N GLY A 45 49.68 -31.66 -17.08
CA GLY A 45 51.04 -31.16 -16.82
C GLY A 45 51.29 -29.92 -17.71
N LEU A 46 52.20 -29.03 -17.24
CA LEU A 46 52.90 -27.94 -17.96
C LEU A 46 52.05 -26.76 -18.51
N GLY A 47 52.32 -25.49 -18.16
CA GLY A 47 53.43 -24.96 -17.37
C GLY A 47 53.40 -23.43 -17.17
N ALA A 48 54.34 -23.02 -16.29
CA ALA A 48 54.93 -21.68 -16.06
C ALA A 48 53.96 -20.57 -15.61
N SER A 49 54.23 -19.70 -14.63
CA SER A 49 55.41 -19.25 -13.84
C SER A 49 54.87 -18.02 -13.06
N CYS A 50 55.18 -17.64 -11.83
CA CYS A 50 56.42 -17.63 -11.08
C CYS A 50 56.13 -17.13 -9.63
N LEU A 51 56.86 -17.71 -8.65
CA LEU A 51 57.37 -17.09 -7.40
C LEU A 51 56.36 -16.58 -6.35
N GLY A 52 56.36 -17.04 -5.09
CA GLY A 52 57.23 -18.01 -4.42
C GLY A 52 56.92 -18.16 -2.92
N VAL A 53 57.07 -19.41 -2.45
CA VAL A 53 57.71 -19.90 -1.19
C VAL A 53 57.21 -19.31 0.16
N GLY A 54 56.81 -20.09 1.18
CA GLY A 54 56.73 -21.54 1.33
C GLY A 54 56.68 -22.00 2.82
N VAL A 55 56.15 -23.23 3.01
CA VAL A 55 56.55 -24.33 3.93
C VAL A 55 56.38 -24.09 5.47
N LEU A 56 55.81 -24.95 6.35
CA LEU A 56 56.09 -26.37 6.68
C LEU A 56 54.99 -26.99 7.61
N LEU A 57 54.45 -28.16 7.19
CA LEU A 57 54.06 -29.41 7.91
C LEU A 57 53.44 -29.35 9.33
N VAL A 58 52.23 -29.86 9.55
CA VAL A 58 51.81 -31.28 9.68
C VAL A 58 52.58 -32.07 10.75
N GLY A 59 51.87 -32.41 11.83
CA GLY A 59 52.31 -33.39 12.82
C GLY A 59 51.20 -33.77 13.80
N LEU A 60 50.60 -34.95 13.56
CA LEU A 60 49.97 -35.83 14.55
C LEU A 60 48.60 -35.44 15.14
N SER A 61 47.57 -35.96 14.49
CA SER A 61 46.36 -36.46 15.13
C SER A 61 46.64 -37.71 16.00
N VAL A 62 45.76 -37.91 16.99
CA VAL A 62 45.62 -39.04 17.94
C VAL A 62 46.27 -38.83 19.30
N ALA A 63 45.52 -38.23 20.23
CA ALA A 63 45.13 -38.86 21.51
C ALA A 63 44.26 -37.90 22.33
N VAL A 64 43.32 -38.48 23.09
CA VAL A 64 42.51 -37.86 24.15
C VAL A 64 41.21 -37.19 23.70
N GLY A 65 40.33 -38.00 23.10
CA GLY A 65 38.92 -37.95 23.47
C GLY A 65 38.74 -38.65 24.82
N TRP A 66 39.01 -37.96 25.94
CA TRP A 66 38.53 -38.34 27.28
C TRP A 66 38.86 -37.29 28.36
N LEU A 67 38.40 -36.03 28.21
CA LEU A 67 38.43 -35.03 29.30
C LEU A 67 37.52 -33.81 29.02
N THR A 68 36.37 -34.01 28.38
CA THR A 68 35.42 -32.93 28.01
C THR A 68 34.19 -32.83 28.92
N GLY A 69 34.19 -33.46 30.09
CA GLY A 69 33.01 -33.51 30.96
C GLY A 69 32.95 -32.47 32.08
N GLU A 70 34.08 -31.97 32.58
CA GLU A 70 34.11 -31.30 33.91
C GLU A 70 34.72 -29.88 33.94
N LEU A 71 35.20 -29.34 32.82
CA LEU A 71 35.69 -27.94 32.75
C LEU A 71 34.68 -26.96 32.12
N ALA A 72 33.66 -27.46 31.42
CA ALA A 72 32.63 -26.62 30.79
C ALA A 72 31.57 -26.11 31.77
N THR A 73 31.32 -26.85 32.86
CA THR A 73 30.38 -26.46 33.92
C THR A 73 31.00 -25.43 34.87
N THR A 74 32.28 -25.57 35.23
CA THR A 74 32.97 -24.62 36.13
C THR A 74 33.27 -23.27 35.46
N ALA A 75 33.48 -23.25 34.14
CA ALA A 75 33.65 -22.02 33.35
C ALA A 75 32.33 -21.28 33.13
N ARG A 76 31.21 -22.00 33.00
CA ARG A 76 29.86 -21.43 32.87
C ARG A 76 29.39 -20.78 34.19
N ASP A 77 29.74 -21.37 35.33
CA ASP A 77 29.33 -20.86 36.65
C ASP A 77 30.19 -19.68 37.13
N THR A 78 31.46 -19.58 36.71
CA THR A 78 32.33 -18.42 37.01
C THR A 78 32.12 -17.22 36.08
N LEU A 79 31.51 -17.41 34.91
CA LEU A 79 31.16 -16.33 33.96
C LEU A 79 29.80 -15.67 34.26
N ALA A 80 28.97 -16.28 35.10
CA ALA A 80 27.70 -15.70 35.56
C ALA A 80 27.89 -14.49 36.50
N GLU A 81 29.08 -14.27 37.06
CA GLU A 81 29.34 -13.20 38.06
C GLU A 81 30.04 -11.93 37.50
N GLY A 82 30.41 -11.85 36.21
CA GLY A 82 31.30 -10.79 35.69
C GLY A 82 30.79 -9.86 34.56
N GLY A 83 29.60 -10.07 34.00
CA GLY A 83 29.20 -9.46 32.72
C GLY A 83 28.50 -8.08 32.74
N ALA A 84 28.37 -7.41 33.89
CA ALA A 84 27.37 -6.34 34.05
C ALA A 84 27.76 -4.92 33.58
N ASP A 85 29.02 -4.61 33.24
CA ASP A 85 29.48 -3.20 33.24
C ASP A 85 30.05 -2.61 31.92
N SER A 86 29.95 -3.27 30.75
CA SER A 86 30.36 -2.65 29.47
C SER A 86 29.14 -2.25 28.63
N MET A 87 29.00 -0.96 28.27
CA MET A 87 27.97 -0.47 27.35
C MET A 87 28.61 0.12 26.09
N THR A 88 28.00 -0.12 24.92
CA THR A 88 28.40 0.49 23.65
C THR A 88 27.44 1.62 23.30
N GLN A 89 27.97 2.79 22.91
CA GLN A 89 27.16 3.92 22.48
C GLN A 89 26.43 3.56 21.18
N GLN A 90 25.11 3.65 21.20
CA GLN A 90 24.22 3.22 20.12
C GLN A 90 23.27 4.34 19.67
N GLY A 91 23.38 5.54 20.26
CA GLY A 91 22.47 6.63 19.93
C GLY A 91 22.54 7.82 20.86
N VAL A 92 21.60 8.77 20.67
CA VAL A 92 21.45 9.97 21.50
C VAL A 92 20.00 10.34 21.74
N ILE A 93 19.73 11.08 22.82
CA ILE A 93 18.44 11.73 23.07
C ILE A 93 18.26 12.90 22.09
N THR A 94 17.17 12.89 21.31
CA THR A 94 16.95 13.87 20.22
C THR A 94 15.94 14.95 20.56
N THR A 95 14.95 14.69 21.42
CA THR A 95 14.00 15.69 21.90
C THR A 95 13.95 15.75 23.42
N GLY A 96 13.40 16.85 23.95
CA GLY A 96 13.28 17.09 25.38
C GLY A 96 12.18 18.10 25.67
N SER A 97 12.08 18.53 26.92
CA SER A 97 11.08 19.50 27.37
C SER A 97 11.16 20.82 26.59
N PRO A 98 10.02 21.37 26.12
CA PRO A 98 10.00 22.62 25.36
C PRO A 98 10.35 23.87 26.21
N ASN A 99 10.27 23.77 27.54
CA ASN A 99 10.35 24.91 28.46
C ASN A 99 11.26 24.66 29.69
N VAL A 100 11.75 23.44 29.90
CA VAL A 100 12.70 23.12 30.98
C VAL A 100 14.04 22.70 30.39
N PHE A 101 15.10 23.40 30.78
CA PHE A 101 16.44 23.22 30.24
C PHE A 101 17.43 22.86 31.35
N ILE A 102 18.29 21.88 31.09
CA ILE A 102 19.39 21.46 31.97
C ILE A 102 20.70 21.82 31.28
N ASN A 103 21.44 22.75 31.89
CA ASN A 103 22.67 23.33 31.33
C ASN A 103 22.48 23.82 29.87
N GLY A 104 21.38 24.55 29.61
CA GLY A 104 21.08 25.14 28.30
C GLY A 104 20.57 24.17 27.23
N ARG A 105 20.39 22.88 27.55
CA ARG A 105 19.78 21.89 26.63
C ARG A 105 18.41 21.44 27.16
N PRO A 106 17.43 21.15 26.30
CA PRO A 106 16.14 20.63 26.74
C PRO A 106 16.30 19.40 27.65
N ALA A 107 15.60 19.41 28.78
CA ALA A 107 15.63 18.30 29.74
C ALA A 107 14.95 17.06 29.15
N ALA A 108 15.51 15.87 29.34
CA ALA A 108 14.87 14.64 28.92
C ALA A 108 13.72 14.29 29.87
N VAL A 109 12.64 13.77 29.31
CA VAL A 109 11.36 13.50 29.99
C VAL A 109 10.86 12.14 29.50
N ALA A 110 10.58 11.23 30.44
CA ALA A 110 10.02 9.92 30.13
C ALA A 110 8.66 10.06 29.40
N SER A 111 8.36 9.13 28.51
CA SER A 111 7.21 9.14 27.57
C SER A 111 7.21 10.22 26.49
N ALA A 112 7.87 11.37 26.69
CA ALA A 112 7.81 12.49 25.75
C ALA A 112 9.11 12.70 24.95
N SER A 113 10.26 12.35 25.51
CA SER A 113 11.56 12.54 24.83
C SER A 113 11.85 11.39 23.88
N LEU A 114 12.17 11.75 22.65
CA LEU A 114 12.61 10.84 21.60
C LEU A 114 14.10 10.57 21.72
N VAL A 115 14.49 9.38 21.30
CA VAL A 115 15.86 8.88 21.28
C VAL A 115 16.09 8.29 19.90
N SER A 116 17.22 8.58 19.29
CA SER A 116 17.63 7.96 18.03
C SER A 116 18.58 6.83 18.35
N CYS A 117 18.13 5.58 18.19
CA CYS A 117 18.95 4.38 18.26
C CYS A 117 19.45 4.03 16.84
N GLN A 118 20.71 3.64 16.71
CA GLN A 118 21.30 3.17 15.45
C GLN A 118 20.70 1.83 15.02
N GLU A 119 20.36 0.96 15.97
CA GLU A 119 19.80 -0.37 15.70
C GLU A 119 18.27 -0.34 15.52
N ASP A 120 17.56 0.40 16.38
CA ASP A 120 16.10 0.34 16.46
C ASP A 120 15.39 1.64 16.01
N GLY A 121 16.13 2.60 15.47
CA GLY A 121 15.59 3.87 14.99
C GLY A 121 15.05 4.78 16.10
N ALA A 122 13.99 5.54 15.78
CA ALA A 122 13.38 6.48 16.72
C ALA A 122 12.61 5.76 17.82
N GLN A 123 12.99 6.00 19.08
CA GLN A 123 12.44 5.37 20.29
C GLN A 123 12.01 6.45 21.28
N HIS A 124 11.44 6.07 22.41
CA HIS A 124 11.14 7.00 23.51
C HIS A 124 11.96 6.66 24.76
N LEU A 125 12.27 7.68 25.55
CA LEU A 125 12.71 7.47 26.92
C LEU A 125 11.53 6.89 27.72
N THR A 126 11.76 5.76 28.39
CA THR A 126 10.70 4.92 28.96
C THR A 126 10.68 4.93 30.48
N GLU A 127 11.79 5.38 31.08
CA GLU A 127 11.97 5.49 32.52
C GLU A 127 12.35 6.92 32.89
N GLY A 128 11.93 7.34 34.08
CA GLY A 128 12.27 8.63 34.67
C GLY A 128 12.17 8.60 36.19
N ALA A 129 12.46 9.72 36.84
CA ALA A 129 12.40 9.81 38.29
C ALA A 129 10.97 9.89 38.83
N SER A 130 10.61 9.00 39.76
CA SER A 130 9.27 8.93 40.37
C SER A 130 8.84 10.12 41.22
N ARG A 131 9.76 11.06 41.50
CA ARG A 131 9.52 12.20 42.39
C ARG A 131 9.81 13.55 41.75
N VAL A 132 10.43 13.57 40.57
CA VAL A 132 10.83 14.79 39.89
C VAL A 132 10.15 14.79 38.54
N LEU A 133 9.11 15.62 38.43
CA LEU A 133 8.31 15.72 37.22
C LEU A 133 8.69 16.99 36.45
N ILE A 134 8.79 16.86 35.13
CA ILE A 134 8.93 17.96 34.18
C ILE A 134 7.69 17.93 33.30
N ASN A 135 6.92 19.03 33.33
CA ASN A 135 5.63 19.12 32.62
C ASN A 135 4.65 17.98 32.96
N GLY A 136 4.66 17.52 34.21
CA GLY A 136 3.78 16.45 34.68
C GLY A 136 4.28 15.02 34.40
N LEU A 137 5.42 14.85 33.73
CA LEU A 137 5.99 13.54 33.40
C LEU A 137 7.34 13.31 34.11
N PRO A 138 7.72 12.07 34.47
CA PRO A 138 9.00 11.75 35.11
C PRO A 138 10.22 12.28 34.36
N ALA A 139 11.10 12.97 35.07
CA ALA A 139 12.32 13.54 34.50
C ALA A 139 13.37 12.45 34.27
N GLY A 140 13.95 12.42 33.06
CA GLY A 140 14.96 11.45 32.66
C GLY A 140 16.31 11.68 33.33
N ARG A 141 17.04 10.60 33.57
CA ARG A 141 18.37 10.61 34.22
C ARG A 141 19.25 9.48 33.69
N ARG A 142 20.55 9.60 33.94
CA ARG A 142 21.54 8.56 33.65
C ARG A 142 21.14 7.24 34.31
N GLY A 143 21.15 6.16 33.55
CA GLY A 143 20.72 4.83 33.98
C GLY A 143 19.26 4.50 33.65
N ASP A 144 18.43 5.47 33.24
CA ASP A 144 17.07 5.18 32.79
C ASP A 144 17.07 4.58 31.39
N ARG A 145 16.08 3.73 31.11
CA ARG A 145 15.96 2.98 29.85
C ARG A 145 15.11 3.68 28.80
N THR A 146 15.27 3.25 27.54
CA THR A 146 14.44 3.59 26.39
C THR A 146 13.48 2.43 26.06
N THR A 147 12.51 2.65 25.17
CA THR A 147 11.55 1.62 24.74
C THR A 147 12.21 0.41 24.08
N CYS A 148 13.37 0.58 23.42
CA CYS A 148 14.18 -0.52 22.89
C CYS A 148 15.12 -1.17 23.93
N GLY A 149 15.14 -0.69 25.18
CA GLY A 149 16.01 -1.22 26.23
C GLY A 149 17.42 -0.63 26.28
N ALA A 150 17.76 0.35 25.44
CA ALA A 150 19.00 1.11 25.58
C ALA A 150 18.98 1.91 26.90
N THR A 151 20.15 2.10 27.51
CA THR A 151 20.29 2.85 28.77
C THR A 151 20.97 4.19 28.53
N VAL A 152 20.48 5.25 29.19
CA VAL A 152 21.12 6.58 29.15
C VAL A 152 22.49 6.53 29.83
N MET A 153 23.54 6.69 29.04
CA MET A 153 24.93 6.51 29.51
C MET A 153 25.51 7.78 30.13
N THR A 154 25.16 8.95 29.58
CA THR A 154 25.68 10.25 30.02
C THR A 154 24.58 11.13 30.59
N GLY A 155 24.94 12.13 31.38
CA GLY A 155 23.98 13.08 31.94
C GLY A 155 24.67 14.39 32.34
N SER A 156 23.91 15.30 32.92
CA SER A 156 24.41 16.57 33.44
C SER A 156 25.56 16.39 34.43
N PRO A 157 26.64 17.19 34.34
CA PRO A 157 27.77 17.10 35.26
C PRO A 157 27.47 17.65 36.66
N ASN A 158 26.38 18.40 36.84
CA ASN A 158 26.10 19.12 38.08
C ASN A 158 24.62 19.21 38.48
N VAL A 159 23.69 18.77 37.63
CA VAL A 159 22.26 18.65 37.98
C VAL A 159 21.95 17.19 38.26
N LEU A 160 21.51 16.91 39.49
CA LEU A 160 21.20 15.57 39.96
C LEU A 160 19.71 15.43 40.26
N ILE A 161 19.13 14.32 39.81
CA ILE A 161 17.72 13.97 40.02
C ILE A 161 17.63 12.79 41.00
N GLY A 162 16.80 12.95 42.02
CA GLY A 162 16.50 11.91 43.03
C GLY A 162 15.15 11.23 42.79
N GLY A 163 14.92 10.08 43.43
CA GLY A 163 13.72 9.26 43.24
C GLY A 163 14.06 7.84 42.76
N ALA A 164 13.11 6.92 42.87
CA ALA A 164 13.24 5.61 42.24
C ALA A 164 13.01 5.76 40.72
N SER A 165 13.46 4.77 39.93
CA SER A 165 13.07 4.74 38.51
C SER A 165 11.59 4.38 38.44
N GLU A 166 10.83 5.17 37.70
CA GLU A 166 9.45 4.88 37.34
C GLU A 166 9.39 4.66 35.84
N GLN A 167 8.87 3.49 35.47
CA GLN A 167 8.71 3.10 34.08
C GLN A 167 7.34 3.59 33.58
N THR A 168 7.36 4.50 32.62
CA THR A 168 6.16 5.15 32.06
C THR A 168 5.71 4.53 30.74
N LEU A 169 6.61 3.83 30.06
CA LEU A 169 6.34 3.05 28.87
C LEU A 169 6.99 1.66 29.02
N PRO A 170 6.47 0.60 28.36
CA PRO A 170 7.05 -0.74 28.44
C PRO A 170 8.48 -0.76 27.86
N VAL A 171 9.47 -1.21 28.65
CA VAL A 171 10.79 -1.60 28.15
C VAL A 171 10.63 -2.95 27.48
N GLN A 172 10.95 -3.03 26.20
CA GLN A 172 10.81 -4.27 25.45
C GLN A 172 12.13 -5.04 25.53
N ALA A 173 12.21 -6.02 26.42
CA ALA A 173 13.41 -6.80 26.63
C ALA A 173 13.56 -7.87 25.53
N GLU A 174 14.49 -7.66 24.60
CA GLU A 174 14.75 -8.59 23.50
C GLU A 174 15.69 -9.72 23.92
N VAL A 175 15.50 -10.88 23.32
CA VAL A 175 16.45 -12.00 23.35
C VAL A 175 17.60 -11.66 22.39
N PRO A 176 18.88 -11.86 22.76
CA PRO A 176 20.00 -11.61 21.87
C PRO A 176 19.91 -12.39 20.54
N ASP A 177 20.26 -11.73 19.43
CA ASP A 177 20.22 -12.32 18.08
C ASP A 177 21.06 -13.62 17.94
N GLU A 178 22.10 -13.77 18.77
CA GLU A 178 22.94 -14.96 18.79
C GLU A 178 22.16 -16.23 19.19
N LEU A 179 21.13 -16.13 20.03
CA LEU A 179 20.26 -17.26 20.37
C LEU A 179 19.42 -17.71 19.18
N TYR A 180 19.03 -16.78 18.30
CA TYR A 180 18.35 -17.09 17.05
C TYR A 180 19.27 -17.90 16.11
N LYS A 181 20.54 -17.49 16.01
CA LYS A 181 21.55 -18.16 15.16
C LYS A 181 22.12 -19.46 15.76
N ALA A 182 22.15 -19.60 17.08
CA ALA A 182 22.64 -20.79 17.78
C ALA A 182 21.58 -21.92 17.85
N SER A 183 20.31 -21.58 17.67
CA SER A 183 19.25 -22.59 17.59
C SER A 183 19.36 -23.36 16.26
N ASP A 184 19.28 -24.69 16.31
CA ASP A 184 19.42 -25.60 15.16
C ASP A 184 18.18 -25.57 14.22
N LEU A 185 17.53 -24.40 14.14
CA LEU A 185 16.25 -24.15 13.50
C LEU A 185 16.30 -24.26 11.97
N THR A 186 17.49 -24.30 11.37
CA THR A 186 17.71 -24.63 9.96
C THR A 186 17.27 -26.05 9.58
N LEU A 187 17.11 -26.97 10.55
CA LEU A 187 16.60 -28.33 10.33
C LEU A 187 15.07 -28.45 10.35
N LEU A 188 14.36 -27.35 10.62
CA LEU A 188 12.94 -27.33 11.01
C LEU A 188 11.95 -27.70 9.89
N PHE A 189 12.35 -27.59 8.62
CA PHE A 189 11.54 -28.09 7.50
C PHE A 189 11.71 -29.60 7.24
N ALA A 190 12.73 -30.24 7.79
CA ALA A 190 12.99 -31.67 7.58
C ALA A 190 12.08 -32.59 8.40
N GLY A 191 11.60 -32.17 9.57
CA GLY A 191 10.73 -33.00 10.41
C GLY A 191 9.23 -32.64 10.35
N LEU A 192 8.85 -31.48 9.79
CA LEU A 192 7.43 -31.04 9.76
C LEU A 192 6.56 -31.91 8.83
N LEU A 193 7.19 -32.76 8.01
CA LEU A 193 6.53 -33.68 7.07
C LEU A 193 6.86 -35.16 7.28
N GLY A 194 7.66 -35.49 8.30
CA GLY A 194 8.11 -36.86 8.54
C GLY A 194 8.16 -37.16 10.03
N GLY A 195 7.12 -37.82 10.54
CA GLY A 195 7.21 -38.49 11.83
C GLY A 195 8.43 -39.41 11.85
N GLY A 196 9.37 -39.15 12.76
CA GLY A 196 10.46 -40.04 13.16
C GLY A 196 11.28 -40.70 12.03
N GLY A 197 12.25 -40.00 11.47
CA GLY A 197 13.28 -40.60 10.61
C GLY A 197 14.31 -39.57 10.15
N GLY A 198 15.58 -39.74 10.54
CA GLY A 198 16.62 -38.71 10.46
C GLY A 198 17.09 -38.28 9.06
N ALA A 199 18.05 -37.36 9.07
CA ALA A 199 18.64 -36.59 7.97
C ALA A 199 19.25 -37.38 6.78
N GLY A 200 18.98 -38.68 6.63
CA GLY A 200 19.42 -39.53 5.52
C GLY A 200 18.30 -40.17 4.68
N GLY A 201 17.02 -39.91 4.98
CA GLY A 201 15.88 -40.42 4.20
C GLY A 201 15.34 -39.42 3.16
N GLU A 202 14.47 -39.89 2.26
CA GLU A 202 13.77 -39.06 1.23
C GLU A 202 13.08 -37.80 1.83
N ALA A 203 12.71 -37.83 3.11
CA ALA A 203 12.17 -36.70 3.86
C ALA A 203 13.19 -35.57 4.14
N GLY A 204 14.47 -35.89 4.36
CA GLY A 204 15.53 -34.90 4.57
C GLY A 204 15.88 -34.12 3.30
N ALA A 205 15.82 -34.79 2.15
CA ALA A 205 15.92 -34.13 0.85
C ALA A 205 14.75 -33.16 0.63
N LEU A 206 13.52 -33.57 0.97
CA LEU A 206 12.31 -32.76 0.87
C LEU A 206 12.33 -31.53 1.80
N GLY A 207 12.87 -31.66 3.01
CA GLY A 207 13.05 -30.55 3.97
C GLY A 207 14.02 -29.48 3.49
N SER A 208 15.17 -29.90 2.94
CA SER A 208 16.12 -28.96 2.29
C SER A 208 15.49 -28.26 1.08
N LEU A 209 14.58 -28.94 0.38
CA LEU A 209 13.90 -28.45 -0.81
C LEU A 209 12.77 -27.46 -0.49
N LEU A 210 12.08 -27.65 0.64
CA LEU A 210 11.02 -26.76 1.15
C LEU A 210 11.58 -25.50 1.80
N SER A 211 12.76 -25.57 2.43
CA SER A 211 13.47 -24.38 2.93
C SER A 211 13.89 -23.41 1.81
N LYS A 212 13.91 -23.87 0.55
CA LYS A 212 14.21 -23.09 -0.66
C LYS A 212 12.96 -22.52 -1.35
N LEU A 213 11.76 -22.70 -0.78
CA LEU A 213 10.53 -22.22 -1.39
C LEU A 213 10.10 -20.90 -0.74
N PRO A 214 9.97 -19.80 -1.51
CA PRO A 214 9.57 -18.52 -0.94
C PRO A 214 8.16 -18.59 -0.34
N GLY A 215 8.01 -18.01 0.87
CA GLY A 215 6.72 -17.77 1.50
C GLY A 215 5.78 -16.92 0.63
N ILE A 216 4.45 -17.06 0.77
CA ILE A 216 3.51 -16.04 0.22
C ILE A 216 3.87 -14.67 0.79
N ASN A 217 4.29 -14.60 2.05
CA ASN A 217 4.77 -13.37 2.65
C ASN A 217 6.05 -12.81 2.00
N LYS A 218 6.97 -13.65 1.51
CA LYS A 218 8.14 -13.19 0.72
C LYS A 218 7.68 -12.59 -0.61
N LEU A 219 6.74 -13.25 -1.31
CA LEU A 219 6.17 -12.75 -2.57
C LEU A 219 5.37 -11.45 -2.39
N ALA A 220 4.53 -11.36 -1.35
CA ALA A 220 3.75 -10.17 -1.03
C ALA A 220 4.63 -8.99 -0.62
N ARG A 221 5.71 -9.24 0.15
CA ARG A 221 6.72 -8.21 0.49
C ARG A 221 7.42 -7.71 -0.76
N ILE A 222 7.83 -8.61 -1.65
CA ILE A 222 8.49 -8.20 -2.89
C ILE A 222 7.50 -7.43 -3.78
N ALA A 223 6.23 -7.85 -3.91
CA ALA A 223 5.20 -7.14 -4.68
C ALA A 223 4.83 -5.76 -4.10
N CYS A 224 4.71 -5.65 -2.77
CA CYS A 224 4.41 -4.39 -2.08
C CYS A 224 5.58 -3.39 -2.18
N ARG A 225 6.82 -3.88 -1.99
CA ARG A 225 8.04 -3.08 -2.11
C ARG A 225 8.32 -2.69 -3.57
N ALA A 226 8.01 -3.60 -4.50
CA ALA A 226 7.98 -3.31 -5.93
C ALA A 226 6.98 -2.20 -6.25
N GLY A 227 5.75 -2.24 -5.73
CA GLY A 227 4.76 -1.18 -5.97
C GLY A 227 5.18 0.21 -5.46
N GLN A 228 5.99 0.29 -4.40
CA GLN A 228 6.50 1.55 -3.85
C GLN A 228 7.73 2.10 -4.62
N LEU A 229 8.57 1.23 -5.18
CA LEU A 229 9.82 1.63 -5.86
C LEU A 229 9.75 1.58 -7.40
N LEU A 230 8.83 0.80 -7.97
CA LEU A 230 8.85 0.41 -9.38
C LEU A 230 7.71 1.05 -10.17
N THR A 231 7.95 1.28 -11.45
CA THR A 231 6.88 1.29 -12.44
C THR A 231 6.22 -0.10 -12.47
N SER A 232 4.94 -0.18 -12.83
CA SER A 232 4.20 -1.45 -12.94
C SER A 232 4.97 -2.55 -13.69
N VAL A 233 5.79 -2.18 -14.69
CA VAL A 233 6.60 -3.07 -15.52
C VAL A 233 7.67 -3.84 -14.73
N ALA A 234 8.34 -3.22 -13.76
CA ALA A 234 9.38 -3.91 -13.00
C ALA A 234 8.81 -4.81 -11.88
N ALA A 235 7.58 -4.56 -11.43
CA ALA A 235 6.84 -5.48 -10.57
C ALA A 235 6.42 -6.77 -11.32
N VAL A 236 6.05 -6.66 -12.60
CA VAL A 236 5.75 -7.80 -13.49
C VAL A 236 6.94 -8.74 -13.65
N GLY A 237 8.16 -8.22 -13.56
CA GLY A 237 9.39 -9.02 -13.59
C GLY A 237 9.57 -9.98 -12.41
N ILE A 238 8.72 -9.94 -11.39
CA ILE A 238 8.87 -10.77 -10.19
C ILE A 238 7.71 -11.77 -10.01
N ILE A 239 6.53 -11.51 -10.60
CA ILE A 239 5.35 -12.36 -10.46
C ILE A 239 4.68 -12.55 -11.82
N ALA A 240 4.47 -13.80 -12.24
CA ALA A 240 3.80 -14.14 -13.50
C ALA A 240 2.44 -14.83 -13.23
N ARG A 241 1.37 -14.04 -13.04
CA ARG A 241 -0.06 -14.45 -13.11
C ARG A 241 -0.41 -15.92 -12.75
N PRO A 242 -1.08 -16.18 -11.62
CA PRO A 242 -0.57 -16.19 -10.26
C PRO A 242 0.41 -17.37 -10.01
N VAL A 243 1.42 -17.48 -10.89
CA VAL A 243 2.55 -18.40 -10.73
C VAL A 243 3.74 -17.56 -10.27
N ASP A 244 4.37 -17.99 -9.18
CA ASP A 244 5.68 -17.49 -8.82
C ASP A 244 6.69 -18.01 -9.85
N ILE A 245 7.28 -17.11 -10.64
CA ILE A 245 8.17 -17.50 -11.74
C ILE A 245 9.50 -18.10 -11.22
N ILE A 246 9.89 -17.75 -9.99
CA ILE A 246 11.14 -18.20 -9.37
C ILE A 246 11.05 -19.70 -9.06
N SER A 247 10.01 -20.08 -8.33
CA SER A 247 9.82 -21.46 -7.90
C SER A 247 8.95 -22.27 -8.86
N GLY A 248 8.12 -21.65 -9.68
CA GLY A 248 7.08 -22.33 -10.47
C GLY A 248 5.88 -22.80 -9.64
N GLN A 249 5.74 -22.30 -8.41
CA GLN A 249 4.57 -22.56 -7.57
C GLN A 249 3.40 -21.68 -7.98
N LYS A 250 2.21 -22.26 -7.94
CA LYS A 250 0.96 -21.50 -8.03
C LYS A 250 0.52 -21.06 -6.63
N PHE A 251 0.03 -19.83 -6.54
CA PHE A 251 -0.62 -19.29 -5.33
C PHE A 251 -1.93 -18.57 -5.68
N LEU A 252 -2.76 -18.29 -4.69
CA LEU A 252 -3.97 -17.47 -4.75
C LEU A 252 -4.15 -16.78 -3.39
N CYS A 253 -4.34 -15.47 -3.35
CA CYS A 253 -4.52 -14.69 -2.11
C CYS A 253 -4.99 -13.27 -2.51
N GLY A 254 -5.23 -12.38 -1.55
CA GLY A 254 -5.65 -11.00 -1.82
C GLY A 254 -7.14 -10.89 -2.17
N ASP A 255 -7.53 -9.80 -2.84
CA ASP A 255 -8.94 -9.42 -3.01
C ASP A 255 -9.78 -10.46 -3.76
N ASP A 256 -9.19 -11.21 -4.69
CA ASP A 256 -9.86 -12.29 -5.43
C ASP A 256 -10.23 -13.50 -4.54
N GLU A 257 -9.59 -13.61 -3.38
CA GLU A 257 -9.82 -14.65 -2.37
C GLU A 257 -10.40 -14.10 -1.05
N LEU A 258 -10.84 -12.84 -1.05
CA LEU A 258 -11.54 -12.21 0.06
C LEU A 258 -13.05 -12.46 -0.06
N ASP A 259 -13.60 -13.33 0.77
CA ASP A 259 -15.00 -13.76 0.62
C ASP A 259 -15.99 -12.69 1.09
N PHE A 260 -15.68 -11.99 2.19
CA PHE A 260 -16.41 -10.82 2.68
C PHE A 260 -15.58 -9.99 3.67
N THR A 261 -16.01 -8.75 3.93
CA THR A 261 -15.51 -7.92 5.03
C THR A 261 -16.68 -7.42 5.86
N LEU A 262 -16.59 -7.53 7.19
CA LEU A 262 -17.54 -6.90 8.11
C LEU A 262 -16.92 -5.64 8.70
N PRO A 263 -17.57 -4.47 8.55
CA PRO A 263 -17.08 -3.23 9.12
C PRO A 263 -17.20 -3.25 10.64
N SER A 264 -16.11 -2.84 11.27
CA SER A 264 -15.91 -2.64 12.70
C SER A 264 -14.70 -1.72 12.90
N ARG A 265 -14.42 -1.28 14.14
CA ARG A 265 -13.17 -0.55 14.47
C ARG A 265 -11.92 -1.38 14.19
N LEU A 266 -12.04 -2.71 14.29
CA LEU A 266 -11.10 -3.69 13.73
C LEU A 266 -11.89 -4.61 12.77
N PRO A 267 -11.86 -4.35 11.46
CA PRO A 267 -12.69 -5.08 10.49
C PRO A 267 -12.36 -6.58 10.43
N VAL A 268 -13.39 -7.42 10.31
CA VAL A 268 -13.21 -8.84 10.03
C VAL A 268 -13.07 -9.04 8.53
N ARG A 269 -11.85 -9.37 8.07
CA ARG A 269 -11.57 -9.72 6.67
C ARG A 269 -11.53 -11.24 6.54
N TRP A 270 -12.53 -11.84 5.91
CA TRP A 270 -12.61 -13.29 5.71
C TRP A 270 -11.75 -13.74 4.54
N GLN A 271 -10.43 -13.69 4.74
CA GLN A 271 -9.42 -13.93 3.71
C GLN A 271 -9.04 -15.41 3.64
N ARG A 272 -9.09 -15.98 2.42
CA ARG A 272 -8.48 -17.26 2.06
C ARG A 272 -7.17 -17.04 1.34
N CYS A 273 -6.20 -17.92 1.53
CA CYS A 273 -5.02 -18.02 0.67
C CYS A 273 -4.76 -19.48 0.33
N TRP A 274 -4.17 -19.73 -0.85
CA TRP A 274 -3.80 -21.06 -1.31
C TRP A 274 -2.40 -21.02 -1.91
N ARG A 275 -1.61 -22.06 -1.66
CA ARG A 275 -0.33 -22.28 -2.32
C ARG A 275 -0.11 -23.77 -2.59
N SER A 276 0.32 -24.07 -3.80
CA SER A 276 0.73 -25.44 -4.20
C SER A 276 1.85 -26.03 -3.31
N GLY A 277 2.78 -25.19 -2.84
CA GLY A 277 3.83 -25.57 -1.91
C GLY A 277 3.46 -25.57 -0.43
N ASN A 278 2.23 -25.23 -0.07
CA ASN A 278 1.80 -25.30 1.33
C ASN A 278 1.48 -26.76 1.69
N PRO A 279 2.20 -27.37 2.66
CA PRO A 279 1.96 -28.75 3.06
C PRO A 279 0.69 -28.94 3.90
N GLY A 280 0.14 -27.87 4.49
CA GLY A 280 -0.97 -27.95 5.45
C GLY A 280 -2.29 -28.39 4.81
N ASP A 281 -3.03 -29.22 5.55
CA ASP A 281 -4.44 -29.50 5.29
C ASP A 281 -5.30 -28.62 6.20
N SER A 282 -6.08 -27.72 5.60
CA SER A 282 -6.93 -26.77 6.32
C SER A 282 -8.38 -27.25 6.39
N VAL A 283 -9.23 -26.48 7.05
CA VAL A 283 -10.69 -26.71 6.97
C VAL A 283 -11.27 -26.53 5.56
N LEU A 284 -10.48 -25.98 4.62
CA LEU A 284 -10.81 -25.84 3.20
C LEU A 284 -10.09 -26.87 2.30
N GLY A 285 -9.34 -27.81 2.88
CA GLY A 285 -8.53 -28.79 2.16
C GLY A 285 -7.06 -28.39 2.04
N ARG A 286 -6.30 -29.20 1.32
CA ARG A 286 -4.83 -29.14 1.19
C ARG A 286 -4.38 -27.91 0.43
N GLY A 287 -3.37 -27.24 0.99
CA GLY A 287 -2.71 -26.06 0.44
C GLY A 287 -3.44 -24.75 0.73
N TRP A 288 -4.68 -24.80 1.22
CA TRP A 288 -5.45 -23.63 1.65
C TRP A 288 -5.05 -23.18 3.06
N SER A 289 -5.33 -21.91 3.37
CA SER A 289 -5.35 -21.33 4.71
C SER A 289 -6.46 -20.30 4.82
N LEU A 290 -7.05 -20.23 6.01
CA LEU A 290 -7.88 -19.10 6.46
C LEU A 290 -7.12 -18.29 7.49
N PHE A 291 -7.37 -16.98 7.51
CA PHE A 291 -6.62 -16.04 8.35
C PHE A 291 -6.66 -16.38 9.86
N TRP A 292 -7.70 -17.05 10.34
CA TRP A 292 -7.87 -17.42 11.75
C TRP A 292 -7.23 -18.76 12.12
N GLU A 293 -6.81 -19.57 11.14
CA GLU A 293 -6.15 -20.86 11.38
C GLU A 293 -4.65 -20.68 11.72
N THR A 294 -4.27 -19.53 12.26
CA THR A 294 -2.94 -19.36 12.80
C THR A 294 -2.75 -20.24 14.02
N SER A 295 -1.52 -20.64 14.30
CA SER A 295 -1.23 -21.44 15.48
C SER A 295 0.22 -21.26 15.89
N LEU A 296 0.50 -21.41 17.18
CA LEU A 296 1.85 -21.41 17.73
C LEU A 296 2.12 -22.74 18.44
N GLU A 297 3.21 -23.43 18.15
CA GLU A 297 3.49 -24.74 18.74
C GLU A 297 4.98 -25.00 18.95
N HIS A 298 5.29 -25.94 19.86
CA HIS A 298 6.64 -26.44 20.08
C HIS A 298 7.12 -27.25 18.88
N TYR A 299 8.39 -27.04 18.52
CA TYR A 299 9.05 -27.85 17.51
C TYR A 299 10.55 -27.94 17.80
N GLY A 300 11.03 -29.15 18.11
CA GLY A 300 12.39 -29.33 18.60
C GLY A 300 12.65 -28.46 19.83
N ASP A 301 13.74 -27.71 19.81
CA ASP A 301 14.11 -26.76 20.87
C ASP A 301 13.53 -25.35 20.67
N GLY A 302 12.64 -25.17 19.68
CA GLY A 302 12.06 -23.88 19.31
C GLY A 302 10.55 -23.90 19.18
N LEU A 303 10.05 -22.91 18.43
CA LEU A 303 8.63 -22.66 18.19
C LEU A 303 8.36 -22.48 16.70
N VAL A 304 7.16 -22.87 16.27
CA VAL A 304 6.66 -22.61 14.92
C VAL A 304 5.33 -21.90 15.01
N TRP A 305 5.25 -20.80 14.27
CA TRP A 305 4.02 -20.06 14.04
C TRP A 305 3.52 -20.31 12.63
N ARG A 306 2.27 -20.78 12.50
CA ARG A 306 1.56 -20.80 11.21
C ARG A 306 0.93 -19.43 10.98
N ALA A 307 1.42 -18.70 9.99
CA ALA A 307 0.94 -17.37 9.61
C ALA A 307 -0.46 -17.45 8.94
N PRO A 308 -1.19 -16.33 8.86
CA PRO A 308 -2.50 -16.27 8.17
C PRO A 308 -2.46 -16.75 6.71
N SER A 309 -1.32 -16.58 6.03
CA SER A 309 -1.07 -17.05 4.66
C SER A 309 -0.84 -18.56 4.54
N GLY A 310 -0.74 -19.28 5.66
CA GLY A 310 -0.34 -20.69 5.72
C GLY A 310 1.17 -20.91 5.67
N ASP A 311 1.98 -19.84 5.69
CA ASP A 311 3.43 -19.94 5.84
C ASP A 311 3.81 -20.37 7.27
N TYR A 312 4.84 -21.20 7.40
CA TYR A 312 5.39 -21.58 8.69
C TYR A 312 6.62 -20.72 8.98
N ILE A 313 6.56 -20.00 10.09
CA ILE A 313 7.60 -19.09 10.55
C ILE A 313 8.15 -19.63 11.85
N SER A 314 9.45 -19.73 11.93
CA SER A 314 10.12 -20.43 13.00
C SER A 314 10.81 -19.44 13.94
N PHE A 315 10.80 -19.73 15.23
CA PHE A 315 11.33 -18.89 16.27
C PHE A 315 12.11 -19.73 17.29
N PRO A 316 13.18 -19.20 17.91
CA PRO A 316 13.78 -19.83 19.07
C PRO A 316 12.80 -19.81 20.25
N MET A 317 13.09 -20.62 21.27
CA MET A 317 12.37 -20.51 22.53
C MET A 317 12.62 -19.15 23.17
N VAL A 318 11.55 -18.46 23.56
CA VAL A 318 11.62 -17.13 24.19
C VAL A 318 11.33 -17.27 25.69
N PRO A 319 12.22 -16.82 26.59
CA PRO A 319 11.94 -16.83 28.03
C PRO A 319 10.76 -15.91 28.40
N GLU A 320 10.10 -16.19 29.52
CA GLU A 320 9.02 -15.35 30.05
C GLU A 320 9.44 -13.88 30.20
N GLY A 321 8.54 -12.97 29.79
CA GLY A 321 8.78 -11.52 29.79
C GLY A 321 9.78 -11.04 28.75
N ARG A 322 10.14 -11.85 27.75
CA ARG A 322 11.04 -11.50 26.65
C ARG A 322 10.34 -11.58 25.31
N ARG A 323 10.96 -11.00 24.29
CA ARG A 323 10.56 -11.13 22.88
C ARG A 323 11.74 -11.37 21.97
N THR A 324 11.48 -11.81 20.74
CA THR A 324 12.47 -11.93 19.67
C THR A 324 11.89 -11.40 18.36
N PHE A 325 12.74 -10.86 17.48
CA PHE A 325 12.35 -10.42 16.16
C PHE A 325 12.91 -11.35 15.08
N CYS A 326 12.03 -11.87 14.22
CA CYS A 326 12.45 -12.61 13.02
C CYS A 326 12.65 -11.60 11.88
N GLU A 327 13.90 -11.28 11.56
CA GLU A 327 14.23 -10.33 10.50
C GLU A 327 13.85 -10.84 9.10
N ALA A 328 13.91 -12.15 8.88
CA ALA A 328 13.53 -12.76 7.61
C ALA A 328 12.03 -12.66 7.32
N GLU A 329 11.17 -12.55 8.34
CA GLU A 329 9.70 -12.46 8.20
C GLU A 329 9.10 -11.15 8.71
N LYS A 330 9.92 -10.26 9.28
CA LYS A 330 9.56 -8.96 9.86
C LYS A 330 8.45 -9.07 10.91
N ARG A 331 8.60 -10.04 11.82
CA ARG A 331 7.61 -10.39 12.86
C ARG A 331 8.27 -10.48 14.23
N TRP A 332 7.58 -10.00 15.25
CA TRP A 332 7.94 -10.25 16.66
C TRP A 332 7.19 -11.45 17.20
N LEU A 333 7.87 -12.25 18.02
CA LEU A 333 7.27 -13.22 18.93
C LEU A 333 7.59 -12.78 20.36
N GLU A 334 6.56 -12.70 21.20
CA GLU A 334 6.66 -12.25 22.59
C GLU A 334 6.06 -13.28 23.53
N HIS A 335 6.80 -13.58 24.61
CA HIS A 335 6.36 -14.43 25.71
C HIS A 335 6.08 -13.54 26.92
N HIS A 336 4.82 -13.47 27.33
CA HIS A 336 4.37 -12.62 28.43
C HIS A 336 4.71 -13.23 29.79
N GLN A 337 4.64 -12.41 30.84
CA GLN A 337 4.90 -12.87 32.22
C GLN A 337 3.80 -13.78 32.78
N ASP A 338 2.63 -13.78 32.15
CA ASP A 338 1.49 -14.65 32.50
C ASP A 338 1.49 -15.95 31.66
N ASP A 339 2.63 -16.29 31.05
CA ASP A 339 2.84 -17.47 30.19
C ASP A 339 2.03 -17.45 28.88
N THR A 340 1.35 -16.33 28.57
CA THR A 340 0.67 -16.14 27.28
C THR A 340 1.65 -15.69 26.20
N TRP A 341 1.23 -15.81 24.94
CA TRP A 341 2.10 -15.52 23.79
C TRP A 341 1.49 -14.52 22.83
N SER A 342 2.32 -13.78 22.10
CA SER A 342 1.86 -12.90 21.04
C SER A 342 2.78 -12.84 19.83
N VAL A 343 2.16 -12.72 18.64
CA VAL A 343 2.86 -12.49 17.37
C VAL A 343 2.32 -11.22 16.71
N TYR A 344 3.21 -10.33 16.27
CA TYR A 344 2.82 -9.04 15.67
C TYR A 344 3.87 -8.53 14.67
N ASP A 345 3.50 -7.51 13.90
CA ASP A 345 4.38 -6.77 12.99
C ASP A 345 4.26 -5.25 13.21
N ILE A 346 4.81 -4.46 12.29
CA ILE A 346 4.83 -3.00 12.35
C ILE A 346 3.46 -2.33 12.14
N SER A 347 2.43 -3.07 11.69
CA SER A 347 1.06 -2.54 11.57
C SER A 347 0.41 -2.30 12.95
N GLY A 348 0.96 -2.90 14.00
CA GLY A 348 0.41 -2.87 15.34
C GLY A 348 -0.74 -3.84 15.58
N GLU A 349 -1.14 -4.64 14.59
CA GLU A 349 -2.00 -5.80 14.81
C GLU A 349 -1.25 -6.90 15.56
N ARG A 350 -1.90 -7.47 16.57
CA ARG A 350 -1.30 -8.49 17.45
C ARG A 350 -2.22 -9.70 17.62
N TRP A 351 -1.67 -10.87 17.31
CA TRP A 351 -2.27 -12.17 17.58
C TRP A 351 -1.91 -12.61 18.99
N HIS A 352 -2.90 -13.06 19.77
CA HIS A 352 -2.71 -13.52 21.16
C HIS A 352 -3.01 -15.01 21.27
N TYR A 353 -2.18 -15.74 22.00
CA TYR A 353 -2.27 -17.19 22.18
C TYR A 353 -2.20 -17.57 23.67
N GLN A 354 -2.84 -18.69 24.02
CA GLN A 354 -2.72 -19.29 25.36
C GLN A 354 -1.31 -19.85 25.61
N PRO A 355 -0.96 -20.14 26.87
CA PRO A 355 0.22 -20.93 27.20
C PRO A 355 0.34 -22.20 26.37
N LEU A 356 1.56 -22.50 25.95
CA LEU A 356 1.84 -23.64 25.08
C LEU A 356 1.73 -24.95 25.86
N GLN A 357 1.20 -25.98 25.21
CA GLN A 357 1.12 -27.33 25.76
C GLN A 357 2.07 -28.26 24.98
N ALA A 358 2.69 -29.21 25.67
CA ALA A 358 3.76 -30.05 25.10
C ALA A 358 3.37 -30.87 23.86
N CYS A 359 2.09 -31.20 23.69
CA CYS A 359 1.63 -32.09 22.62
C CYS A 359 0.52 -31.48 21.75
N SER A 360 0.35 -30.16 21.75
CA SER A 360 -0.77 -29.55 21.02
C SER A 360 -0.49 -28.08 20.64
N PRO A 361 -0.88 -27.64 19.43
CA PRO A 361 -0.75 -26.23 19.06
C PRO A 361 -1.57 -25.32 19.97
N SER A 362 -1.17 -24.08 20.13
CA SER A 362 -1.99 -23.01 20.72
C SER A 362 -2.74 -22.27 19.61
N LEU A 363 -4.05 -22.16 19.76
CA LEU A 363 -4.94 -21.47 18.82
C LEU A 363 -5.10 -19.99 19.23
N PRO A 364 -5.37 -19.08 18.30
CA PRO A 364 -5.48 -17.68 18.63
C PRO A 364 -6.71 -17.43 19.49
N LEU A 365 -6.56 -16.63 20.53
CA LEU A 365 -7.62 -16.18 21.43
C LEU A 365 -8.29 -14.92 20.90
N ARG A 366 -7.47 -13.99 20.43
CA ARG A 366 -7.91 -12.72 19.87
C ARG A 366 -6.87 -12.12 18.94
N LEU A 367 -7.34 -11.31 18.02
CA LEU A 367 -6.56 -10.37 17.23
C LEU A 367 -6.88 -8.96 17.73
N THR A 368 -5.90 -8.16 18.11
CA THR A 368 -6.10 -6.79 18.60
C THR A 368 -5.39 -5.78 17.72
N GLY A 369 -6.03 -4.63 17.48
CA GLY A 369 -5.37 -3.45 16.90
C GLY A 369 -4.70 -2.55 17.95
N PRO A 370 -4.03 -1.47 17.52
CA PRO A 370 -3.28 -0.57 18.41
C PRO A 370 -4.10 0.10 19.51
N CYS A 371 -5.39 0.38 19.24
CA CYS A 371 -6.34 1.02 20.16
C CYS A 371 -7.17 0.00 20.97
N GLY A 372 -6.72 -1.25 21.11
CA GLY A 372 -7.38 -2.25 21.96
C GLY A 372 -8.62 -2.93 21.36
N ASN A 373 -9.17 -2.42 20.26
CA ASN A 373 -10.21 -3.08 19.48
C ASN A 373 -9.77 -4.50 19.09
N ALA A 374 -10.68 -5.46 19.22
CA ALA A 374 -10.37 -6.87 19.11
C ALA A 374 -11.38 -7.65 18.25
N ILE A 375 -10.88 -8.73 17.66
CA ILE A 375 -11.67 -9.87 17.18
C ILE A 375 -11.39 -11.01 18.15
N LEU A 376 -12.43 -11.54 18.79
CA LEU A 376 -12.34 -12.66 19.73
C LEU A 376 -12.64 -13.96 19.00
N PHE A 377 -11.87 -15.01 19.27
CA PHE A 377 -12.06 -16.33 18.68
C PHE A 377 -12.55 -17.33 19.72
N GLU A 378 -13.57 -18.12 19.36
CA GLU A 378 -14.12 -19.19 20.17
C GLU A 378 -13.97 -20.51 19.43
N TRP A 379 -13.54 -21.55 20.12
CA TRP A 379 -13.15 -22.83 19.53
C TRP A 379 -14.02 -23.97 20.03
N ASN A 380 -14.34 -24.91 19.14
CA ASN A 380 -14.98 -26.17 19.49
C ASN A 380 -13.97 -27.11 20.19
N PRO A 381 -14.43 -28.15 20.91
CA PRO A 381 -13.55 -29.15 21.54
C PRO A 381 -12.65 -29.90 20.54
N ASP A 382 -13.09 -30.01 19.29
CA ASP A 382 -12.33 -30.61 18.18
C ASP A 382 -11.32 -29.64 17.54
N ARG A 383 -11.16 -28.43 18.11
CA ARG A 383 -10.23 -27.38 17.69
C ARG A 383 -10.57 -26.70 16.36
N THR A 384 -11.78 -26.89 15.85
CA THR A 384 -12.33 -26.05 14.78
C THR A 384 -12.88 -24.73 15.34
N LEU A 385 -12.89 -23.66 14.54
CA LEU A 385 -13.40 -22.36 14.99
C LEU A 385 -14.91 -22.46 15.18
N HIS A 386 -15.43 -22.25 16.38
CA HIS A 386 -16.88 -22.19 16.61
C HIS A 386 -17.45 -20.86 16.11
N ALA A 387 -16.88 -19.76 16.57
CA ALA A 387 -17.33 -18.43 16.23
C ALA A 387 -16.20 -17.40 16.39
N LEU A 388 -16.35 -16.25 15.75
CA LEU A 388 -15.62 -15.05 16.10
C LEU A 388 -16.58 -13.90 16.42
N THR A 389 -16.14 -12.94 17.24
CA THR A 389 -16.90 -11.73 17.56
C THR A 389 -16.04 -10.49 17.40
N ASP A 390 -16.50 -9.54 16.60
CA ASP A 390 -15.79 -8.29 16.34
C ASP A 390 -16.05 -7.22 17.42
N SER A 391 -15.36 -6.08 17.32
CA SER A 391 -15.52 -4.96 18.26
C SER A 391 -16.87 -4.25 18.16
N ALA A 392 -17.67 -4.58 17.14
CA ALA A 392 -19.03 -4.09 16.95
C ALA A 392 -20.07 -5.06 17.55
N GLY A 393 -19.64 -6.19 18.13
CA GLY A 393 -20.52 -7.22 18.68
C GLY A 393 -21.14 -8.13 17.63
N LYS A 394 -20.72 -8.05 16.36
CA LYS A 394 -21.18 -8.97 15.32
C LYS A 394 -20.51 -10.32 15.51
N ARG A 395 -21.31 -11.40 15.44
CA ARG A 395 -20.81 -12.75 15.64
C ARG A 395 -20.85 -13.54 14.34
N VAL A 396 -19.72 -14.07 13.89
CA VAL A 396 -19.65 -14.97 12.74
C VAL A 396 -19.49 -16.40 13.25
N MET A 397 -20.50 -17.23 13.02
CA MET A 397 -20.54 -18.63 13.45
C MET A 397 -20.18 -19.56 12.30
N CYS A 398 -19.35 -20.57 12.57
CA CYS A 398 -18.90 -21.53 11.56
C CYS A 398 -19.63 -22.87 11.74
N ARG A 399 -20.01 -23.48 10.61
CA ARG A 399 -20.61 -24.81 10.56
C ARG A 399 -19.71 -25.75 9.78
N TYR A 400 -19.56 -26.97 10.27
CA TYR A 400 -18.65 -27.96 9.72
C TYR A 400 -19.38 -29.25 9.37
N GLN A 401 -18.89 -29.91 8.34
CA GLN A 401 -19.29 -31.26 7.96
C GLN A 401 -18.02 -32.07 7.65
N ASP A 402 -17.89 -33.24 8.27
CA ASP A 402 -16.75 -34.15 8.07
C ASP A 402 -15.37 -33.47 8.23
N GLY A 403 -15.27 -32.52 9.18
CA GLY A 403 -14.03 -31.77 9.45
C GLY A 403 -13.73 -30.62 8.48
N ARG A 404 -14.59 -30.38 7.47
CA ARG A 404 -14.47 -29.26 6.53
C ARG A 404 -15.46 -28.14 6.86
N LEU A 405 -15.06 -26.89 6.62
CA LEU A 405 -15.93 -25.72 6.87
C LEU A 405 -17.01 -25.68 5.80
N GLU A 406 -18.27 -25.91 6.17
CA GLU A 406 -19.40 -25.88 5.24
C GLU A 406 -19.85 -24.44 4.98
N SER A 407 -19.97 -23.62 6.02
CA SER A 407 -20.49 -22.25 5.90
C SER A 407 -20.17 -21.36 7.10
N ALA A 408 -20.14 -20.04 6.86
CA ALA A 408 -20.00 -19.02 7.89
C ALA A 408 -21.24 -18.10 7.90
N TRP A 409 -21.80 -17.88 9.09
CA TRP A 409 -23.09 -17.23 9.31
C TRP A 409 -22.97 -16.00 10.21
N LEU A 410 -23.53 -14.86 9.77
CA LEU A 410 -23.68 -13.68 10.61
C LEU A 410 -24.87 -13.86 11.56
N ASP A 411 -24.60 -13.77 12.86
CA ASP A 411 -25.55 -13.85 13.96
C ASP A 411 -26.49 -15.07 13.87
N ASP A 412 -25.98 -16.19 13.33
CA ASP A 412 -26.70 -17.45 13.04
C ASP A 412 -27.89 -17.37 12.06
N GLU A 413 -28.13 -16.18 11.49
CA GLU A 413 -29.29 -15.92 10.63
C GLU A 413 -28.94 -15.89 9.13
N ILE A 414 -27.78 -15.34 8.78
CA ILE A 414 -27.42 -15.09 7.37
C ILE A 414 -26.15 -15.83 6.99
N CYS A 415 -26.25 -16.72 6.01
CA CYS A 415 -25.08 -17.30 5.36
C CYS A 415 -24.32 -16.19 4.60
N LEU A 416 -23.11 -15.88 5.07
CA LEU A 416 -22.21 -14.93 4.42
C LEU A 416 -21.44 -15.60 3.28
N VAL A 417 -21.03 -16.86 3.50
CA VAL A 417 -20.32 -17.68 2.53
C VAL A 417 -20.53 -19.17 2.85
N SER A 418 -20.60 -20.00 1.82
CA SER A 418 -20.57 -21.44 1.92
C SER A 418 -19.58 -22.07 0.95
N TYR A 419 -19.14 -23.27 1.29
CA TYR A 419 -18.08 -24.00 0.61
C TYR A 419 -18.56 -25.40 0.27
N ALA A 420 -18.17 -25.89 -0.90
CA ALA A 420 -18.42 -27.26 -1.32
C ALA A 420 -17.10 -27.95 -1.66
N TYR A 421 -17.05 -29.25 -1.43
CA TYR A 421 -15.85 -30.09 -1.53
C TYR A 421 -16.06 -31.26 -2.48
N ASP A 422 -14.97 -31.78 -3.04
CA ASP A 422 -14.99 -33.09 -3.70
C ASP A 422 -14.89 -34.24 -2.68
N THR A 423 -14.85 -35.48 -3.17
CA THR A 423 -14.76 -36.69 -2.34
C THR A 423 -13.43 -36.83 -1.60
N GLU A 424 -12.39 -36.11 -2.01
CA GLU A 424 -11.08 -36.07 -1.33
C GLU A 424 -11.00 -34.92 -0.32
N GLY A 425 -12.08 -34.13 -0.19
CA GLY A 425 -12.16 -33.01 0.74
C GLY A 425 -11.44 -31.75 0.26
N GLN A 426 -11.17 -31.61 -1.04
CA GLN A 426 -10.64 -30.37 -1.62
C GLN A 426 -11.76 -29.39 -1.97
N LEU A 427 -11.56 -28.11 -1.68
CA LEU A 427 -12.52 -27.05 -2.01
C LEU A 427 -12.76 -26.98 -3.54
N VAL A 428 -14.02 -27.11 -3.97
CA VAL A 428 -14.41 -27.03 -5.40
C VAL A 428 -15.30 -25.85 -5.73
N THR A 429 -16.01 -25.27 -4.77
CA THR A 429 -16.89 -24.10 -5.02
C THR A 429 -16.98 -23.21 -3.78
N VAL A 430 -16.90 -21.90 -4.01
CA VAL A 430 -17.15 -20.86 -3.01
C VAL A 430 -18.40 -20.11 -3.43
N THR A 431 -19.40 -20.07 -2.55
CA THR A 431 -20.67 -19.38 -2.79
C THR A 431 -20.82 -18.26 -1.76
N GLY A 432 -20.84 -17.01 -2.22
CA GLY A 432 -21.04 -15.85 -1.37
C GLY A 432 -22.51 -15.64 -1.00
N ARG A 433 -22.75 -14.58 -0.23
CA ARG A 433 -24.09 -14.14 0.19
C ARG A 433 -25.07 -14.12 -0.98
N GLY A 434 -26.31 -14.56 -0.72
CA GLY A 434 -27.37 -14.60 -1.72
C GLY A 434 -27.23 -15.70 -2.80
N GLY A 435 -26.30 -16.65 -2.63
CA GLY A 435 -26.13 -17.79 -3.54
C GLY A 435 -25.25 -17.49 -4.76
N SER A 436 -24.51 -16.38 -4.75
CA SER A 436 -23.62 -16.00 -5.86
C SER A 436 -22.35 -16.87 -5.85
N VAL A 437 -22.12 -17.63 -6.92
CA VAL A 437 -20.87 -18.41 -7.04
C VAL A 437 -19.72 -17.44 -7.29
N ARG A 438 -18.74 -17.46 -6.39
CA ARG A 438 -17.56 -16.58 -6.43
C ARG A 438 -16.38 -17.24 -7.10
N ARG A 439 -16.17 -18.53 -6.83
CA ARG A 439 -15.05 -19.32 -7.37
C ARG A 439 -15.44 -20.77 -7.61
N ARG A 440 -14.80 -21.38 -8.59
CA ARG A 440 -14.77 -22.84 -8.77
C ARG A 440 -13.34 -23.32 -8.91
N PHE A 441 -13.07 -24.55 -8.47
CA PHE A 441 -11.76 -25.16 -8.55
C PHE A 441 -11.86 -26.59 -9.08
N SER A 442 -10.83 -27.02 -9.78
CA SER A 442 -10.65 -28.41 -10.22
C SER A 442 -9.27 -28.90 -9.82
N TRP A 443 -9.22 -30.18 -9.46
CA TRP A 443 -8.04 -30.80 -8.87
C TRP A 443 -7.62 -32.02 -9.69
N GLN A 444 -6.32 -32.29 -9.68
CA GLN A 444 -5.72 -33.50 -10.22
C GLN A 444 -4.52 -33.86 -9.34
N ASP A 445 -4.52 -35.06 -8.78
CA ASP A 445 -3.43 -35.57 -7.91
C ASP A 445 -3.10 -34.60 -6.74
N GLY A 446 -4.14 -33.98 -6.15
CA GLY A 446 -3.99 -33.00 -5.06
C GLY A 446 -3.49 -31.62 -5.48
N LEU A 447 -3.23 -31.38 -6.77
CA LEU A 447 -2.84 -30.08 -7.33
C LEU A 447 -4.00 -29.42 -8.05
N MET A 448 -4.07 -28.08 -7.98
CA MET A 448 -5.11 -27.32 -8.68
C MET A 448 -4.85 -27.34 -10.19
N SER A 449 -5.67 -28.06 -10.94
CA SER A 449 -5.59 -28.16 -12.41
C SER A 449 -6.30 -26.99 -13.08
N ALA A 450 -7.36 -26.45 -12.47
CA ALA A 450 -8.03 -25.25 -12.97
C ALA A 450 -8.75 -24.47 -11.85
N HIS A 451 -9.04 -23.20 -12.11
CA HIS A 451 -9.99 -22.40 -11.34
C HIS A 451 -10.78 -21.46 -12.24
N GLU A 452 -12.01 -21.14 -11.82
CA GLU A 452 -12.90 -20.17 -12.46
C GLU A 452 -13.13 -18.99 -11.51
N ASP A 453 -12.97 -17.76 -12.02
CA ASP A 453 -13.28 -16.54 -11.27
C ASP A 453 -14.78 -16.21 -11.29
N ALA A 454 -15.19 -15.12 -10.62
CA ALA A 454 -16.58 -14.69 -10.60
C ALA A 454 -17.14 -14.29 -11.99
N ASN A 455 -16.25 -13.92 -12.94
CA ASN A 455 -16.62 -13.57 -14.31
C ASN A 455 -16.80 -14.80 -15.22
N GLY A 456 -16.44 -16.00 -14.75
CA GLY A 456 -16.42 -17.21 -15.55
C GLY A 456 -15.12 -17.41 -16.34
N LEU A 457 -14.04 -16.69 -16.01
CA LEU A 457 -12.72 -16.90 -16.59
C LEU A 457 -12.13 -18.20 -16.05
N LEU A 458 -12.13 -19.24 -16.87
CA LEU A 458 -11.51 -20.52 -16.54
C LEU A 458 -10.01 -20.43 -16.83
N SER A 459 -9.21 -20.57 -15.79
CA SER A 459 -7.75 -20.62 -15.84
C SER A 459 -7.27 -22.05 -15.57
N GLU A 460 -6.47 -22.60 -16.47
CA GLU A 460 -5.99 -23.98 -16.44
C GLU A 460 -4.47 -24.04 -16.34
N TYR A 461 -3.96 -25.07 -15.65
CA TYR A 461 -2.55 -25.24 -15.33
C TYR A 461 -2.08 -26.65 -15.66
N ARG A 462 -0.90 -26.74 -16.26
CA ARG A 462 -0.20 -28.02 -16.47
C ARG A 462 0.97 -28.12 -15.51
N TRP A 463 1.05 -29.24 -14.84
CA TRP A 463 2.06 -29.53 -13.82
C TRP A 463 3.12 -30.51 -14.33
N GLN A 464 4.35 -30.35 -13.85
CA GLN A 464 5.42 -31.32 -14.02
C GLN A 464 6.28 -31.33 -12.76
N THR A 465 6.74 -32.51 -12.34
CA THR A 465 7.74 -32.62 -11.26
C THR A 465 9.10 -32.23 -11.81
N ILE A 466 9.67 -31.14 -11.31
CA ILE A 466 11.01 -30.64 -11.66
C ILE A 466 11.76 -30.41 -10.35
N ALA A 467 12.98 -30.96 -10.26
CA ALA A 467 13.79 -30.95 -9.05
C ALA A 467 13.01 -31.45 -7.81
N GLY A 468 12.21 -32.52 -7.97
CA GLY A 468 11.45 -33.14 -6.87
C GLY A 468 10.17 -32.42 -6.44
N LEU A 469 9.80 -31.29 -7.05
CA LEU A 469 8.58 -30.53 -6.70
C LEU A 469 7.65 -30.33 -7.89
N PRO A 470 6.33 -30.27 -7.67
CA PRO A 470 5.37 -29.94 -8.71
C PRO A 470 5.50 -28.47 -9.11
N ARG A 471 5.80 -28.22 -10.38
CA ARG A 471 5.93 -26.88 -10.96
C ARG A 471 4.93 -26.69 -12.09
N VAL A 472 4.38 -25.48 -12.21
CA VAL A 472 3.52 -25.11 -13.35
C VAL A 472 4.41 -24.92 -14.58
N VAL A 473 4.19 -25.71 -15.63
CA VAL A 473 4.92 -25.62 -16.91
C VAL A 473 4.09 -25.04 -18.04
N ALA A 474 2.78 -24.87 -17.84
CA ALA A 474 1.94 -24.12 -18.75
C ALA A 474 0.72 -23.54 -18.03
N PHE A 475 0.26 -22.41 -18.54
CA PHE A 475 -0.96 -21.70 -18.16
C PHE A 475 -1.76 -21.38 -19.42
N ARG A 476 -3.07 -21.49 -19.34
CA ARG A 476 -3.99 -20.91 -20.32
C ARG A 476 -5.26 -20.45 -19.65
N HIS A 477 -5.98 -19.52 -20.26
CA HIS A 477 -7.32 -19.16 -19.80
C HIS A 477 -8.35 -19.14 -20.94
N SER A 478 -9.64 -19.25 -20.60
CA SER A 478 -10.75 -19.28 -21.57
C SER A 478 -10.91 -18.02 -22.42
N GLY A 479 -10.28 -16.90 -22.03
CA GLY A 479 -10.14 -15.70 -22.86
C GLY A 479 -9.16 -15.83 -24.03
N GLY A 480 -8.36 -16.91 -24.10
CA GLY A 480 -7.48 -17.25 -25.22
C GLY A 480 -5.97 -17.14 -24.98
N GLU A 481 -5.51 -16.48 -23.90
CA GLU A 481 -4.07 -16.35 -23.60
C GLU A 481 -3.48 -17.71 -23.23
N GLN A 482 -2.25 -17.96 -23.70
CA GLN A 482 -1.48 -19.15 -23.35
C GLN A 482 -0.03 -18.78 -23.05
N LEU A 483 0.54 -19.47 -22.06
CA LEU A 483 1.91 -19.30 -21.64
C LEU A 483 2.55 -20.65 -21.34
N THR A 484 3.74 -20.90 -21.89
CA THR A 484 4.59 -22.05 -21.54
C THR A 484 5.75 -21.58 -20.68
N LEU A 485 6.03 -22.30 -19.60
CA LEU A 485 7.07 -21.97 -18.62
C LEU A 485 8.17 -23.03 -18.63
N LYS A 486 9.43 -22.59 -18.61
CA LYS A 486 10.61 -23.45 -18.49
C LYS A 486 11.50 -22.99 -17.33
N TYR A 487 12.06 -23.98 -16.63
CA TYR A 487 12.88 -23.78 -15.44
C TYR A 487 14.21 -24.51 -15.63
N ASP A 488 15.30 -23.79 -15.49
CA ASP A 488 16.65 -24.33 -15.35
C ASP A 488 17.20 -23.84 -14.00
N PHE A 489 17.02 -24.67 -12.97
CA PHE A 489 17.43 -24.35 -11.60
C PHE A 489 18.95 -24.36 -11.46
N ASP A 490 19.66 -25.21 -12.19
CA ASP A 490 21.13 -25.33 -12.14
C ASP A 490 21.81 -24.05 -12.67
N ARG A 491 21.19 -23.39 -13.67
CA ARG A 491 21.68 -22.13 -14.23
C ARG A 491 20.99 -20.88 -13.67
N GLY A 492 20.03 -21.04 -12.76
CA GLY A 492 19.22 -19.92 -12.24
C GLY A 492 18.37 -19.22 -13.31
N THR A 493 18.04 -19.87 -14.43
CA THR A 493 17.26 -19.22 -15.51
C THR A 493 15.82 -19.69 -15.57
N ARG A 494 14.90 -18.77 -15.87
CA ARG A 494 13.48 -19.04 -16.14
C ARG A 494 13.09 -18.43 -17.48
N GLN A 495 12.17 -19.06 -18.17
CA GLN A 495 11.69 -18.59 -19.47
C GLN A 495 10.18 -18.76 -19.56
N ALA A 496 9.52 -17.77 -20.15
CA ALA A 496 8.11 -17.81 -20.48
C ALA A 496 7.93 -17.54 -21.98
N THR A 497 7.10 -18.34 -22.64
CA THR A 497 6.81 -18.21 -24.08
C THR A 497 5.32 -18.12 -24.30
N ARG A 498 4.88 -17.10 -25.03
CA ARG A 498 3.46 -16.85 -25.36
C ARG A 498 3.03 -17.58 -26.63
N ASP A 499 1.72 -17.53 -26.87
CA ASP A 499 1.07 -17.99 -28.11
C ASP A 499 1.53 -17.26 -29.38
N ASP A 500 2.13 -16.07 -29.27
CA ASP A 500 2.69 -15.28 -30.37
C ASP A 500 4.22 -15.42 -30.51
N ASP A 501 4.80 -16.47 -29.92
CA ASP A 501 6.24 -16.76 -29.86
C ASP A 501 7.11 -15.72 -29.13
N ALA A 502 6.52 -14.65 -28.59
CA ALA A 502 7.25 -13.68 -27.76
C ALA A 502 7.74 -14.35 -26.47
N GLN A 503 8.94 -13.97 -26.04
CA GLN A 503 9.61 -14.59 -24.90
C GLN A 503 10.02 -13.56 -23.85
N ALA A 504 9.81 -13.92 -22.59
CA ALA A 504 10.38 -13.24 -21.44
C ALA A 504 11.35 -14.18 -20.72
N HIS A 505 12.39 -13.61 -20.10
CA HIS A 505 13.48 -14.36 -19.47
C HIS A 505 13.80 -13.79 -18.10
N TRP A 506 14.13 -14.66 -17.15
CA TRP A 506 14.56 -14.29 -15.82
C TRP A 506 15.87 -14.98 -15.47
N LEU A 507 16.69 -14.28 -14.69
CA LEU A 507 17.87 -14.81 -14.03
C LEU A 507 17.71 -14.60 -12.53
N THR A 508 17.95 -15.64 -11.74
CA THR A 508 17.94 -15.60 -10.28
C THR A 508 19.36 -15.56 -9.72
N ASP A 509 19.53 -14.98 -8.53
CA ASP A 509 20.77 -15.08 -7.75
C ASP A 509 20.82 -16.37 -6.90
N ASP A 510 21.89 -16.52 -6.11
CA ASP A 510 22.12 -17.70 -5.26
C ASP A 510 21.12 -17.82 -4.09
N ASP A 511 20.39 -16.73 -3.77
CA ASP A 511 19.36 -16.65 -2.72
C ASP A 511 17.93 -16.78 -3.28
N ASP A 512 17.81 -17.23 -4.53
CA ASP A 512 16.57 -17.37 -5.28
C ASP A 512 15.76 -16.06 -5.38
N ASN A 513 16.42 -14.91 -5.45
CA ASN A 513 15.79 -13.64 -5.82
C ASN A 513 15.97 -13.37 -7.32
N VAL A 514 15.06 -12.61 -7.94
CA VAL A 514 15.20 -12.26 -9.37
C VAL A 514 16.32 -11.23 -9.52
N ALA A 515 17.47 -11.64 -10.06
CA ALA A 515 18.59 -10.74 -10.36
C ALA A 515 18.37 -9.90 -11.62
N SER A 516 17.71 -10.47 -12.64
CA SER A 516 17.26 -9.68 -13.81
C SER A 516 16.07 -10.31 -14.53
N HIS A 517 15.29 -9.46 -15.19
CA HIS A 517 14.13 -9.79 -16.01
C HIS A 517 14.23 -9.09 -17.36
N THR A 518 14.03 -9.84 -18.43
CA THR A 518 13.85 -9.31 -19.79
C THR A 518 12.41 -9.57 -20.22
N ASP A 519 11.67 -8.50 -20.52
CA ASP A 519 10.26 -8.56 -20.91
C ASP A 519 10.04 -9.11 -22.33
N PHE A 520 8.78 -9.22 -22.75
CA PHE A 520 8.38 -9.73 -24.06
C PHE A 520 8.82 -8.87 -25.25
N ASP A 521 9.22 -7.61 -25.03
CA ASP A 521 9.79 -6.70 -26.04
C ASP A 521 11.33 -6.62 -25.97
N GLY A 522 11.95 -7.41 -25.09
CA GLY A 522 13.42 -7.46 -24.92
C GLY A 522 13.99 -6.39 -24.00
N ARG A 523 13.16 -5.59 -23.30
CA ARG A 523 13.64 -4.59 -22.34
C ARG A 523 14.07 -5.29 -21.06
N ARG A 524 15.28 -4.98 -20.58
CA ARG A 524 15.89 -5.63 -19.42
C ARG A 524 15.89 -4.73 -18.20
N THR A 525 15.39 -5.26 -17.09
CA THR A 525 15.49 -4.69 -15.75
C THR A 525 16.35 -5.60 -14.88
N ALA A 526 17.22 -5.04 -14.04
CA ALA A 526 17.99 -5.82 -13.07
C ALA A 526 17.76 -5.31 -11.64
N PHE A 527 17.94 -6.20 -10.67
CA PHE A 527 17.65 -5.97 -9.26
C PHE A 527 18.85 -6.36 -8.41
N VAL A 528 19.15 -5.57 -7.40
CA VAL A 528 20.25 -5.81 -6.46
C VAL A 528 19.70 -5.87 -5.05
N TYR A 529 19.91 -7.02 -4.40
CA TYR A 529 19.51 -7.24 -3.02
C TYR A 529 20.72 -7.16 -2.09
N ARG A 530 20.53 -6.60 -0.89
CA ARG A 530 21.49 -6.65 0.22
C ARG A 530 20.71 -6.98 1.49
N ASP A 531 21.18 -7.97 2.24
CA ASP A 531 20.51 -8.45 3.47
C ASP A 531 19.01 -8.80 3.26
N GLY A 532 18.68 -9.35 2.09
CA GLY A 532 17.30 -9.69 1.70
C GLY A 532 16.42 -8.51 1.30
N GLU A 533 16.95 -7.29 1.27
CA GLU A 533 16.22 -6.06 0.92
C GLU A 533 16.60 -5.56 -0.49
N LEU A 534 15.61 -5.10 -1.27
CA LEU A 534 15.83 -4.57 -2.63
C LEU A 534 16.47 -3.19 -2.54
N THR A 535 17.75 -3.07 -2.91
CA THR A 535 18.53 -1.83 -2.73
C THR A 535 18.73 -1.04 -4.01
N ASP A 536 18.91 -1.71 -5.16
CA ASP A 536 19.08 -1.04 -6.44
C ASP A 536 18.19 -1.70 -7.50
N VAL A 537 17.57 -0.88 -8.35
CA VAL A 537 16.81 -1.29 -9.52
C VAL A 537 17.44 -0.61 -10.72
N ILE A 538 17.99 -1.42 -11.62
CA ILE A 538 18.58 -0.97 -12.87
C ILE A 538 17.48 -1.06 -13.93
N LEU A 539 16.96 0.08 -14.35
CA LEU A 539 15.91 0.22 -15.34
C LEU A 539 16.43 -0.13 -16.74
N PRO A 540 15.52 -0.40 -17.71
CA PRO A 540 15.92 -0.45 -19.10
C PRO A 540 16.63 0.85 -19.50
N GLY A 541 17.73 0.75 -20.27
CA GLY A 541 18.64 1.87 -20.56
C GLY A 541 19.74 2.12 -19.50
N GLY A 542 19.76 1.38 -18.39
CA GLY A 542 20.87 1.39 -17.41
C GLY A 542 20.76 2.43 -16.28
N ALA A 543 19.72 3.26 -16.29
CA ALA A 543 19.38 4.18 -15.21
C ALA A 543 19.14 3.42 -13.89
N ILE A 544 19.53 3.98 -12.75
CA ILE A 544 19.47 3.27 -11.47
C ILE A 544 18.58 4.02 -10.48
N ARG A 545 17.58 3.32 -9.94
CA ARG A 545 16.85 3.77 -8.75
C ARG A 545 17.40 3.04 -7.51
N ARG A 546 17.63 3.78 -6.43
CA ARG A 546 18.17 3.24 -5.18
C ARG A 546 17.20 3.37 -4.03
N SER A 547 17.29 2.46 -3.09
CA SER A 547 16.48 2.42 -1.88
C SER A 547 17.28 1.89 -0.69
N VAL A 548 16.99 2.45 0.48
CA VAL A 548 17.57 2.05 1.76
C VAL A 548 16.44 1.67 2.69
N TRP A 549 16.59 0.54 3.37
CA TRP A 549 15.59 -0.05 4.26
C TRP A 549 16.17 -0.20 5.66
N ASP A 550 15.32 -0.13 6.68
CA ASP A 550 15.72 -0.54 8.03
C ASP A 550 15.50 -2.05 8.26
N ARG A 551 15.98 -2.57 9.39
CA ARG A 551 15.85 -3.99 9.75
C ARG A 551 14.38 -4.46 9.86
N TYR A 552 13.43 -3.54 10.06
CA TYR A 552 12.00 -3.84 10.12
C TYR A 552 11.33 -3.84 8.75
N GLY A 553 12.09 -3.59 7.67
CA GLY A 553 11.60 -3.63 6.30
C GLY A 553 10.87 -2.36 5.87
N ARG A 554 11.13 -1.23 6.53
CA ARG A 554 10.55 0.09 6.20
C ARG A 554 11.54 0.91 5.36
N LEU A 555 11.03 1.59 4.34
CA LEU A 555 11.85 2.43 3.45
C LEU A 555 12.34 3.65 4.22
N THR A 556 13.65 3.86 4.34
CA THR A 556 14.23 5.03 5.02
C THR A 556 14.73 6.07 4.04
N GLN A 557 15.08 5.65 2.82
CA GLN A 557 15.53 6.56 1.76
C GLN A 557 15.21 5.98 0.39
N GLU A 558 14.78 6.81 -0.54
CA GLU A 558 14.79 6.51 -1.97
C GLU A 558 15.61 7.54 -2.74
N THR A 559 16.23 7.14 -3.83
CA THR A 559 16.94 8.03 -4.75
C THR A 559 16.64 7.64 -6.17
N ASP A 560 16.15 8.60 -6.95
CA ASP A 560 15.84 8.36 -8.36
C ASP A 560 17.08 8.41 -9.26
N PRO A 561 16.94 8.11 -10.57
CA PRO A 561 18.07 8.12 -11.50
C PRO A 561 18.79 9.46 -11.63
N GLU A 562 18.11 10.58 -11.36
CA GLU A 562 18.69 11.94 -11.39
C GLU A 562 19.40 12.30 -10.07
N GLY A 563 19.47 11.38 -9.11
CA GLY A 563 20.09 11.59 -7.80
C GLY A 563 19.22 12.40 -6.83
N ARG A 564 17.93 12.59 -7.13
CA ARG A 564 17.00 13.27 -6.22
C ARG A 564 16.59 12.30 -5.12
N THR A 565 16.82 12.69 -3.87
CA THR A 565 16.65 11.83 -2.69
C THR A 565 15.47 12.25 -1.83
N THR A 566 14.61 11.30 -1.47
CA THR A 566 13.59 11.46 -0.41
C THR A 566 13.97 10.60 0.78
N THR A 567 13.86 11.14 2.00
CA THR A 567 14.15 10.43 3.26
C THR A 567 12.90 10.34 4.12
N TYR A 568 12.71 9.19 4.78
CA TYR A 568 11.55 8.86 5.60
C TYR A 568 11.99 8.55 7.03
N HIS A 569 11.26 9.10 7.99
CA HIS A 569 11.44 8.82 9.41
C HIS A 569 10.17 8.24 10.00
N TRP A 570 10.31 7.14 10.74
CA TRP A 570 9.19 6.34 11.22
C TRP A 570 8.91 6.58 12.71
N TYR A 571 7.66 6.36 13.12
CA TYR A 571 7.19 6.44 14.49
C TYR A 571 7.47 5.11 15.19
N ARG A 572 8.39 5.10 16.16
CA ARG A 572 8.74 3.88 16.92
C ARG A 572 9.09 2.71 15.98
N GLN A 573 8.66 1.51 16.33
CA GLN A 573 8.69 0.30 15.50
C GLN A 573 7.34 0.07 14.82
N THR A 574 6.65 1.13 14.36
CA THR A 574 5.40 1.02 13.59
C THR A 574 5.58 1.50 12.14
N ASP A 575 4.52 1.39 11.34
CA ASP A 575 4.41 1.93 9.98
C ASP A 575 3.94 3.40 9.94
N GLY A 576 3.81 4.07 11.08
CA GLY A 576 3.50 5.50 11.16
C GLY A 576 4.70 6.36 10.73
N LEU A 577 4.49 7.39 9.93
CA LEU A 577 5.55 8.21 9.35
C LEU A 577 5.63 9.58 10.06
N THR A 578 6.71 9.86 10.78
CA THR A 578 6.87 11.12 11.53
C THR A 578 7.39 12.27 10.69
N ARG A 579 8.21 11.99 9.66
CA ARG A 579 8.79 13.03 8.82
C ARG A 579 9.18 12.51 7.45
N ILE A 580 8.89 13.31 6.42
CA ILE A 580 9.41 13.14 5.06
C ILE A 580 10.32 14.33 4.77
N VAL A 581 11.54 14.07 4.31
CA VAL A 581 12.46 15.09 3.78
C VAL A 581 12.51 14.93 2.26
N TYR A 582 12.05 15.94 1.54
CA TYR A 582 12.06 15.94 0.07
C TYR A 582 13.45 16.34 -0.48
N PRO A 583 13.71 16.13 -1.78
CA PRO A 583 15.03 16.44 -2.37
C PRO A 583 15.48 17.89 -2.22
N ASP A 584 14.55 18.84 -2.08
CA ASP A 584 14.81 20.26 -1.86
C ASP A 584 14.93 20.64 -0.37
N GLN A 585 15.02 19.64 0.52
CA GLN A 585 15.12 19.77 1.98
C GLN A 585 13.86 20.29 2.69
N THR A 586 12.77 20.56 1.96
CA THR A 586 11.47 20.83 2.57
C THR A 586 10.95 19.56 3.24
N THR A 587 10.08 19.71 4.26
CA THR A 587 9.63 18.56 5.05
C THR A 587 8.17 18.57 5.39
N SER A 588 7.51 17.42 5.25
CA SER A 588 6.21 17.14 5.88
C SER A 588 6.45 16.41 7.20
N GLN A 589 5.62 16.68 8.21
CA GLN A 589 5.75 16.07 9.53
C GLN A 589 4.40 15.58 10.04
N ALA A 590 4.43 14.52 10.84
CA ALA A 590 3.26 14.04 11.57
C ALA A 590 3.65 13.70 13.02
N ALA A 591 2.72 13.91 13.93
CA ALA A 591 2.82 13.54 15.33
C ALA A 591 1.73 12.53 15.67
N TYR A 592 2.09 11.54 16.48
CA TYR A 592 1.22 10.45 16.88
C TYR A 592 1.15 10.36 18.40
N ASP A 593 0.01 9.94 18.91
CA ASP A 593 -0.17 9.66 20.33
C ASP A 593 0.46 8.31 20.73
N LEU A 594 0.37 7.94 22.00
CA LEU A 594 0.96 6.70 22.51
C LEU A 594 0.34 5.43 21.92
N ARG A 595 -0.88 5.51 21.37
CA ARG A 595 -1.62 4.42 20.71
C ARG A 595 -1.37 4.34 19.20
N GLY A 596 -0.56 5.26 18.66
CA GLY A 596 -0.23 5.31 17.23
C GLY A 596 -1.28 6.03 16.38
N ARG A 597 -2.21 6.78 17.00
CA ARG A 597 -3.19 7.60 16.28
C ARG A 597 -2.59 8.94 15.91
N LEU A 598 -2.98 9.47 14.76
CA LEU A 598 -2.47 10.73 14.22
C LEU A 598 -3.02 11.91 15.03
N GLU A 599 -2.19 12.64 15.78
CA GLU A 599 -2.63 13.85 16.50
C GLU A 599 -2.57 15.10 15.63
N CYS A 600 -1.59 15.13 14.72
CA CYS A 600 -1.25 16.32 13.97
C CYS A 600 -0.44 16.02 12.71
N GLU A 601 -0.77 16.73 11.62
CA GLU A 601 0.05 16.83 10.42
C GLU A 601 0.51 18.28 10.23
N THR A 602 1.75 18.45 9.79
CA THR A 602 2.32 19.74 9.42
C THR A 602 2.87 19.65 8.01
N ASP A 603 2.34 20.47 7.11
CA ASP A 603 2.78 20.52 5.72
C ASP A 603 4.16 21.21 5.57
N PRO A 604 4.78 21.16 4.39
CA PRO A 604 6.07 21.82 4.15
C PRO A 604 6.08 23.34 4.33
N CYS A 605 4.92 24.00 4.31
CA CYS A 605 4.77 25.43 4.58
C CYS A 605 4.59 25.73 6.08
N GLY A 606 4.52 24.71 6.94
CA GLY A 606 4.32 24.82 8.38
C GLY A 606 2.86 24.90 8.81
N TYR A 607 1.91 24.66 7.90
CA TYR A 607 0.48 24.67 8.22
C TYR A 607 0.07 23.36 8.91
N ARG A 608 -0.63 23.51 10.05
CA ARG A 608 -0.96 22.40 10.95
C ARG A 608 -2.43 21.99 10.84
N THR A 609 -2.69 20.70 10.64
CA THR A 609 -4.02 20.07 10.79
C THR A 609 -3.98 19.18 12.03
N THR A 610 -4.99 19.25 12.88
CA THR A 610 -5.03 18.50 14.15
C THR A 610 -6.25 17.62 14.23
N TYR A 611 -6.10 16.47 14.87
CA TYR A 611 -7.14 15.47 15.04
C TYR A 611 -7.37 15.27 16.53
N HIS A 612 -8.63 15.16 16.93
CA HIS A 612 -9.02 14.90 18.30
C HIS A 612 -9.83 13.60 18.35
N TYR A 613 -9.57 12.82 19.40
CA TYR A 613 -10.19 11.52 19.65
C TYR A 613 -10.96 11.59 20.97
N PRO A 614 -12.14 10.95 21.06
CA PRO A 614 -13.02 11.09 22.21
C PRO A 614 -12.49 10.44 23.49
N ASP A 615 -11.74 9.34 23.36
CA ASP A 615 -11.10 8.59 24.45
C ASP A 615 -9.85 7.86 23.92
N ASP A 616 -9.13 7.11 24.75
CA ASP A 616 -7.89 6.41 24.37
C ASP A 616 -8.10 5.10 23.59
N ASP A 617 -9.33 4.58 23.55
CA ASP A 617 -9.66 3.26 22.98
C ASP A 617 -10.34 3.38 21.60
N ASP A 618 -10.82 4.57 21.22
CA ASP A 618 -11.42 4.82 19.91
C ASP A 618 -10.36 5.21 18.85
N PRO A 619 -10.19 4.42 17.77
CA PRO A 619 -9.26 4.76 16.70
C PRO A 619 -9.76 5.87 15.78
N LEU A 620 -11.01 6.35 15.95
CA LEU A 620 -11.66 7.29 15.05
C LEU A 620 -11.74 8.69 15.65
N ALA A 621 -11.28 9.69 14.90
CA ALA A 621 -11.35 11.09 15.31
C ALA A 621 -12.80 11.58 15.35
N ASP A 622 -13.18 12.30 16.40
CA ASP A 622 -14.48 12.97 16.51
C ASP A 622 -14.43 14.39 15.92
N SER A 623 -13.23 14.94 15.73
CA SER A 623 -13.06 16.25 15.13
C SER A 623 -11.69 16.46 14.47
N VAL A 624 -11.70 17.28 13.42
CA VAL A 624 -10.52 17.66 12.64
C VAL A 624 -10.49 19.18 12.51
N THR A 625 -9.40 19.80 12.95
CA THR A 625 -9.21 21.26 12.86
C THR A 625 -8.12 21.55 11.85
N ASN A 626 -8.47 22.32 10.81
CA ASN A 626 -7.50 22.74 9.81
C ASN A 626 -6.62 23.90 10.31
N ALA A 627 -5.60 24.28 9.52
CA ALA A 627 -4.66 25.33 9.86
C ALA A 627 -5.28 26.75 9.98
N LEU A 628 -6.49 26.97 9.50
CA LEU A 628 -7.24 28.23 9.68
C LEU A 628 -8.17 28.20 10.90
N GLY A 629 -8.17 27.11 11.68
CA GLY A 629 -9.07 26.91 12.82
C GLY A 629 -10.48 26.43 12.46
N GLY A 630 -10.73 26.09 11.18
CA GLY A 630 -11.99 25.50 10.74
C GLY A 630 -12.12 24.07 11.25
N VAL A 631 -13.17 23.79 12.01
CA VAL A 631 -13.39 22.49 12.66
C VAL A 631 -14.46 21.70 11.93
N VAL A 632 -14.16 20.45 11.57
CA VAL A 632 -15.14 19.45 11.12
C VAL A 632 -15.41 18.50 12.28
N GLN A 633 -16.68 18.24 12.58
CA GLN A 633 -17.10 17.28 13.60
C GLN A 633 -17.62 16.01 12.93
N LEU A 634 -17.26 14.85 13.49
CA LEU A 634 -17.52 13.51 12.96
C LEU A 634 -18.18 12.66 14.06
N GLN A 635 -19.18 11.88 13.69
CA GLN A 635 -19.81 10.91 14.59
C GLN A 635 -19.84 9.54 13.91
N TRP A 636 -19.55 8.51 14.68
CA TRP A 636 -19.40 7.14 14.20
C TRP A 636 -20.36 6.22 14.94
N ASN A 637 -20.85 5.18 14.26
CA ASN A 637 -21.55 4.09 14.95
C ASN A 637 -20.56 3.07 15.53
N HIS A 638 -21.07 2.07 16.24
CA HIS A 638 -20.27 0.99 16.83
C HIS A 638 -19.50 0.14 15.81
N GLN A 639 -19.92 0.16 14.53
CA GLN A 639 -19.24 -0.52 13.41
C GLN A 639 -18.11 0.33 12.80
N GLY A 640 -17.84 1.53 13.34
CA GLY A 640 -16.84 2.44 12.79
C GLY A 640 -17.28 3.16 11.51
N LEU A 641 -18.59 3.24 11.24
CA LEU A 641 -19.14 3.92 10.06
C LEU A 641 -19.64 5.33 10.42
N LEU A 642 -19.34 6.31 9.56
CA LEU A 642 -19.67 7.73 9.78
C LEU A 642 -21.18 7.96 9.72
N THR A 643 -21.83 8.31 10.82
CA THR A 643 -23.28 8.58 10.88
C THR A 643 -23.63 10.05 10.76
N GLN A 644 -22.70 10.95 11.11
CA GLN A 644 -22.90 12.39 10.98
C GLN A 644 -21.59 13.10 10.68
N ARG A 645 -21.64 14.05 9.74
CA ARG A 645 -20.59 15.04 9.50
C ARG A 645 -21.15 16.44 9.66
N THR A 646 -20.55 17.24 10.53
CA THR A 646 -20.83 18.68 10.61
C THR A 646 -19.62 19.43 10.09
N ASP A 647 -19.78 20.19 9.01
CA ASP A 647 -18.69 21.02 8.48
C ASP A 647 -18.43 22.25 9.37
N CYS A 648 -17.37 22.98 9.05
CA CYS A 648 -16.96 24.18 9.80
C CYS A 648 -17.95 25.36 9.75
N THR A 649 -19.00 25.27 8.93
CA THR A 649 -20.09 26.26 8.89
C THR A 649 -21.31 25.83 9.70
N GLY A 650 -21.31 24.62 10.27
CA GLY A 650 -22.44 24.04 10.99
C GLY A 650 -23.45 23.31 10.08
N SER A 651 -23.13 23.09 8.80
CA SER A 651 -23.94 22.28 7.90
C SER A 651 -23.75 20.80 8.21
N VAL A 652 -24.86 20.07 8.36
CA VAL A 652 -24.89 18.69 8.85
C VAL A 652 -25.29 17.75 7.72
N THR A 653 -24.56 16.66 7.54
CA THR A 653 -24.93 15.53 6.66
C THR A 653 -25.04 14.28 7.51
N ARG A 654 -26.08 13.47 7.30
CA ARG A 654 -26.34 12.24 8.08
C ARG A 654 -26.35 11.01 7.19
N PHE A 655 -25.94 9.89 7.76
CA PHE A 655 -25.86 8.60 7.08
C PHE A 655 -26.42 7.49 7.97
N GLU A 656 -27.14 6.56 7.36
CA GLU A 656 -27.63 5.34 8.01
C GLU A 656 -27.22 4.12 7.19
N TYR A 657 -26.83 3.07 7.89
CA TYR A 657 -26.32 1.84 7.33
C TYR A 657 -27.13 0.64 7.80
N ASP A 658 -27.18 -0.42 6.99
CA ASP A 658 -27.68 -1.71 7.44
C ASP A 658 -26.65 -2.48 8.30
N ARG A 659 -27.00 -3.69 8.74
CA ARG A 659 -26.12 -4.53 9.56
C ARG A 659 -24.82 -4.97 8.86
N PHE A 660 -24.77 -4.90 7.54
CA PHE A 660 -23.58 -5.21 6.74
C PHE A 660 -22.71 -3.98 6.49
N GLY A 661 -23.15 -2.80 6.96
CA GLY A 661 -22.50 -1.52 6.71
C GLY A 661 -22.77 -0.94 5.33
N GLN A 662 -23.83 -1.38 4.66
CA GLN A 662 -24.25 -0.83 3.37
C GLN A 662 -25.07 0.43 3.61
N LEU A 663 -24.76 1.53 2.91
CA LEU A 663 -25.46 2.80 3.07
C LEU A 663 -26.91 2.66 2.58
N VAL A 664 -27.89 2.85 3.47
CA VAL A 664 -29.33 2.75 3.14
C VAL A 664 -30.03 4.11 3.05
N ARG A 665 -29.51 5.11 3.76
CA ARG A 665 -30.06 6.48 3.75
C ARG A 665 -28.93 7.50 3.89
N SER A 666 -28.99 8.55 3.09
CA SER A 666 -28.18 9.76 3.27
C SER A 666 -29.07 10.99 3.27
N GLU A 667 -28.85 11.90 4.21
CA GLU A 667 -29.56 13.17 4.34
C GLU A 667 -28.54 14.30 4.22
N ASP A 668 -28.76 15.19 3.25
CA ASP A 668 -27.90 16.34 3.01
C ASP A 668 -28.21 17.51 3.97
N ALA A 669 -27.44 18.60 3.88
CA ALA A 669 -27.58 19.73 4.80
C ALA A 669 -28.86 20.58 4.61
N GLU A 670 -29.58 20.39 3.51
CA GLU A 670 -30.92 20.97 3.25
C GLU A 670 -32.05 20.01 3.66
N GLY A 671 -31.71 18.79 4.12
CA GLY A 671 -32.68 17.78 4.53
C GLY A 671 -33.18 16.90 3.39
N HIS A 672 -32.56 16.96 2.20
CA HIS A 672 -32.94 16.06 1.10
C HIS A 672 -32.44 14.65 1.38
N ILE A 673 -33.32 13.66 1.17
CA ILE A 673 -33.06 12.26 1.52
C ILE A 673 -32.91 11.42 0.25
N THR A 674 -31.76 10.77 0.12
CA THR A 674 -31.55 9.69 -0.85
C THR A 674 -31.58 8.34 -0.14
N ARG A 675 -32.37 7.40 -0.62
CA ARG A 675 -32.43 6.02 -0.12
C ARG A 675 -31.83 5.05 -1.12
N ARG A 676 -31.26 3.96 -0.61
CA ARG A 676 -30.62 2.91 -1.41
C ARG A 676 -31.13 1.56 -0.95
N GLU A 677 -31.48 0.71 -1.90
CA GLU A 677 -31.88 -0.68 -1.63
C GLU A 677 -30.81 -1.63 -2.13
N TRP A 678 -30.58 -2.70 -1.38
CA TRP A 678 -29.58 -3.71 -1.68
C TRP A 678 -30.24 -5.08 -1.82
N ASN A 679 -29.80 -5.88 -2.78
CA ASN A 679 -30.31 -7.24 -2.95
C ASN A 679 -29.66 -8.22 -1.95
N ALA A 680 -30.14 -9.47 -1.94
CA ALA A 680 -29.63 -10.51 -1.05
C ALA A 680 -28.12 -10.79 -1.25
N ALA A 681 -27.59 -10.60 -2.47
CA ALA A 681 -26.16 -10.73 -2.78
C ALA A 681 -25.32 -9.51 -2.36
N GLY A 682 -25.95 -8.44 -1.86
CA GLY A 682 -25.27 -7.22 -1.42
C GLY A 682 -24.91 -6.25 -2.52
N GLN A 683 -25.62 -6.30 -3.63
CA GLN A 683 -25.48 -5.37 -4.74
C GLN A 683 -26.59 -4.32 -4.67
N LEU A 684 -26.25 -3.08 -5.02
CA LEU A 684 -27.20 -1.98 -5.07
C LEU A 684 -28.27 -2.29 -6.11
N SER A 685 -29.53 -2.42 -5.70
CA SER A 685 -30.65 -2.73 -6.60
C SER A 685 -31.45 -1.50 -6.99
N SER A 686 -31.51 -0.48 -6.13
CA SER A 686 -32.18 0.78 -6.45
C SER A 686 -31.61 1.99 -5.72
N VAL A 687 -31.82 3.16 -6.32
CA VAL A 687 -31.60 4.48 -5.72
C VAL A 687 -32.90 5.26 -5.81
N ILE A 688 -33.40 5.73 -4.67
CA ILE A 688 -34.61 6.55 -4.57
C ILE A 688 -34.16 7.95 -4.18
N HIS A 689 -34.41 8.90 -5.07
CA HIS A 689 -33.99 10.29 -4.93
C HIS A 689 -34.97 11.10 -4.06
N PRO A 690 -34.58 12.32 -3.63
CA PRO A 690 -35.43 13.17 -2.79
C PRO A 690 -36.81 13.54 -3.37
N ASP A 691 -36.98 13.48 -4.68
CA ASP A 691 -38.26 13.71 -5.36
C ASP A 691 -39.12 12.45 -5.51
N GLY A 692 -38.65 11.31 -4.98
CA GLY A 692 -39.30 10.00 -5.09
C GLY A 692 -38.99 9.27 -6.39
N SER A 693 -38.24 9.86 -7.32
CA SER A 693 -37.80 9.18 -8.54
C SER A 693 -36.88 8.01 -8.19
N ARG A 694 -37.02 6.90 -8.93
CA ARG A 694 -36.35 5.63 -8.64
C ARG A 694 -35.51 5.19 -9.84
N GLU A 695 -34.24 4.95 -9.61
CA GLU A 695 -33.36 4.27 -10.55
C GLU A 695 -33.18 2.81 -10.09
N SER A 696 -33.16 1.87 -11.03
CA SER A 696 -32.98 0.44 -10.73
C SER A 696 -31.77 -0.13 -11.47
N LEU A 697 -31.00 -0.97 -10.79
CA LEU A 697 -29.80 -1.61 -11.32
C LEU A 697 -30.04 -3.12 -11.49
N LEU A 698 -29.65 -3.64 -12.65
CA LEU A 698 -29.84 -5.03 -13.04
C LEU A 698 -28.50 -5.75 -13.07
N TRP A 699 -28.39 -6.82 -12.30
CA TRP A 699 -27.18 -7.62 -12.14
C TRP A 699 -27.39 -9.02 -12.72
N ASN A 700 -26.37 -9.57 -13.36
CA ASN A 700 -26.38 -10.98 -13.73
C ASN A 700 -25.93 -11.86 -12.55
N THR A 701 -25.98 -13.18 -12.74
CA THR A 701 -25.57 -14.18 -11.73
C THR A 701 -24.08 -14.14 -11.38
N ARG A 702 -23.26 -13.51 -12.22
CA ARG A 702 -21.82 -13.24 -12.01
C ARG A 702 -21.55 -11.95 -11.25
N GLY A 703 -22.62 -11.23 -10.92
CA GLY A 703 -22.57 -9.96 -10.22
C GLY A 703 -22.04 -8.78 -11.02
N GLN A 704 -22.16 -8.85 -12.35
CA GLN A 704 -21.84 -7.75 -13.25
C GLN A 704 -23.11 -6.94 -13.54
N LEU A 705 -22.97 -5.62 -13.65
CA LEU A 705 -24.07 -4.71 -14.00
C LEU A 705 -24.45 -4.89 -15.47
N THR A 706 -25.56 -5.56 -15.76
CA THR A 706 -26.04 -5.79 -17.13
C THR A 706 -27.00 -4.73 -17.63
N GLY A 707 -27.53 -3.90 -16.73
CA GLY A 707 -28.29 -2.74 -17.15
C GLY A 707 -28.71 -1.85 -16.00
N TRP A 708 -29.18 -0.67 -16.35
CA TRP A 708 -29.83 0.23 -15.41
C TRP A 708 -31.06 0.85 -16.07
N ARG A 709 -32.05 1.15 -15.23
CA ARG A 709 -33.30 1.79 -15.62
C ARG A 709 -33.42 3.13 -14.94
N ASP A 710 -33.74 4.14 -15.75
CA ASP A 710 -34.08 5.47 -15.25
C ASP A 710 -35.49 5.49 -14.64
N PRO A 711 -35.92 6.60 -14.02
CA PRO A 711 -37.26 6.70 -13.43
C PRO A 711 -38.43 6.58 -14.42
N LEU A 712 -38.17 6.61 -15.73
CA LEU A 712 -39.16 6.34 -16.79
C LEU A 712 -39.02 4.92 -17.36
N GLU A 713 -38.37 4.01 -16.62
CA GLU A 713 -38.13 2.61 -16.99
C GLU A 713 -37.35 2.43 -18.32
N SER A 714 -36.64 3.47 -18.75
CA SER A 714 -35.80 3.38 -19.96
C SER A 714 -34.48 2.72 -19.61
N GLU A 715 -34.11 1.70 -20.38
CA GLU A 715 -33.02 0.80 -20.03
C GLU A 715 -31.78 1.07 -20.87
N VAL A 716 -30.62 1.09 -20.22
CA VAL A 716 -29.34 0.89 -20.90
C VAL A 716 -28.83 -0.49 -20.54
N ARG A 717 -28.32 -1.20 -21.55
CA ARG A 717 -27.87 -2.60 -21.42
C ARG A 717 -26.40 -2.74 -21.72
N GLN A 718 -25.72 -3.57 -20.94
CA GLN A 718 -24.30 -3.83 -21.06
C GLN A 718 -24.02 -5.35 -21.01
N ALA A 719 -23.06 -5.79 -21.81
CA ALA A 719 -22.59 -7.17 -21.83
C ALA A 719 -21.06 -7.21 -21.68
N TYR A 720 -20.56 -8.33 -21.14
CA TYR A 720 -19.15 -8.54 -20.82
C TYR A 720 -18.64 -9.83 -21.45
N ASN A 721 -17.35 -9.90 -21.74
CA ASN A 721 -16.66 -11.15 -22.05
C ASN A 721 -16.24 -11.89 -20.76
N VAL A 722 -15.58 -13.03 -20.92
CA VAL A 722 -15.07 -13.84 -19.80
C VAL A 722 -13.97 -13.16 -19.00
N LEU A 723 -13.26 -12.18 -19.56
CA LEU A 723 -12.27 -11.35 -18.84
C LEU A 723 -12.93 -10.26 -17.99
N GLY A 724 -14.28 -10.18 -17.97
CA GLY A 724 -15.01 -9.11 -17.28
C GLY A 724 -14.97 -7.76 -18.01
N LEU A 725 -14.46 -7.70 -19.24
CA LEU A 725 -14.37 -6.48 -20.05
C LEU A 725 -15.68 -6.24 -20.82
N PRO A 726 -16.16 -4.99 -20.94
CA PRO A 726 -17.40 -4.68 -21.62
C PRO A 726 -17.26 -4.87 -23.13
N VAL A 727 -18.16 -5.66 -23.75
CA VAL A 727 -18.17 -5.93 -25.20
C VAL A 727 -19.31 -5.28 -25.96
N SER A 728 -20.37 -4.88 -25.25
CA SER A 728 -21.51 -4.18 -25.84
C SER A 728 -22.17 -3.24 -24.83
N LEU A 729 -22.60 -2.08 -25.31
CA LEU A 729 -23.37 -1.10 -24.56
C LEU A 729 -24.44 -0.50 -25.47
N THR A 730 -25.70 -0.85 -25.21
CA THR A 730 -26.86 -0.34 -25.93
C THR A 730 -27.52 0.74 -25.10
N ASP A 731 -27.46 1.99 -25.56
CA ASP A 731 -28.08 3.12 -24.87
C ASP A 731 -29.62 3.09 -24.91
N ARG A 732 -30.24 4.05 -24.20
CA ARG A 732 -31.70 4.18 -24.08
C ARG A 732 -32.42 4.42 -25.41
N THR A 733 -31.69 4.85 -26.44
CA THR A 733 -32.21 5.10 -27.79
C THR A 733 -32.00 3.91 -28.75
N GLY A 734 -31.32 2.86 -28.29
CA GLY A 734 -31.03 1.65 -29.05
C GLY A 734 -29.70 1.67 -29.80
N HIS A 735 -28.91 2.74 -29.73
CA HIS A 735 -27.58 2.77 -30.35
C HIS A 735 -26.63 1.89 -29.55
N THR A 736 -25.90 1.02 -30.25
CA THR A 736 -25.02 0.03 -29.64
C THR A 736 -23.56 0.32 -29.96
N ARG A 737 -22.74 0.48 -28.93
CA ARG A 737 -21.28 0.50 -29.02
C ARG A 737 -20.73 -0.90 -28.76
N ARG A 738 -19.67 -1.30 -29.48
CA ARG A 738 -19.01 -2.60 -29.30
C ARG A 738 -17.51 -2.45 -29.14
N TRP A 739 -16.95 -3.29 -28.29
CA TRP A 739 -15.51 -3.35 -28.03
C TRP A 739 -15.02 -4.75 -28.33
N HIS A 740 -13.88 -4.81 -29.01
CA HIS A 740 -13.22 -6.06 -29.38
C HIS A 740 -11.83 -6.05 -28.77
N TYR A 741 -11.50 -7.08 -28.00
CA TYR A 741 -10.22 -7.18 -27.29
C TYR A 741 -9.42 -8.37 -27.81
N ASP A 742 -8.10 -8.29 -27.68
CA ASP A 742 -7.25 -9.47 -27.78
C ASP A 742 -7.39 -10.34 -26.52
N PRO A 743 -6.82 -11.57 -26.51
CA PRO A 743 -6.86 -12.44 -25.34
C PRO A 743 -6.21 -11.90 -24.08
N ARG A 744 -5.38 -10.84 -24.17
CA ARG A 744 -4.66 -10.21 -23.05
C ARG A 744 -5.40 -8.98 -22.51
N GLY A 745 -6.52 -8.61 -23.12
CA GLY A 745 -7.36 -7.49 -22.73
C GLY A 745 -7.06 -6.18 -23.46
N ASN A 746 -6.16 -6.16 -24.44
CA ASN A 746 -5.89 -4.95 -25.22
C ASN A 746 -7.05 -4.67 -26.19
N LEU A 747 -7.54 -3.43 -26.24
CA LEU A 747 -8.66 -3.05 -27.11
C LEU A 747 -8.19 -2.97 -28.56
N LEU A 748 -8.64 -3.87 -29.43
CA LEU A 748 -8.29 -3.92 -30.86
C LEU A 748 -9.20 -3.03 -31.71
N CYS A 749 -10.49 -2.99 -31.39
CA CYS A 749 -11.49 -2.23 -32.16
C CYS A 749 -12.61 -1.69 -31.26
N LEU A 750 -13.03 -0.45 -31.53
CA LEU A 750 -14.21 0.17 -30.93
C LEU A 750 -15.18 0.62 -32.02
N GLU A 751 -16.31 -0.06 -32.13
CA GLU A 751 -17.45 0.35 -32.97
C GLU A 751 -18.31 1.36 -32.21
N ASN A 752 -18.53 2.53 -32.80
CA ASN A 752 -19.44 3.52 -32.25
C ASN A 752 -20.92 3.18 -32.57
N GLY A 753 -21.86 3.92 -31.95
CA GLY A 753 -23.30 3.72 -32.14
C GLY A 753 -23.82 3.88 -33.57
N ASN A 754 -23.01 4.45 -34.46
CA ASN A 754 -23.32 4.69 -35.87
C ASN A 754 -22.59 3.72 -36.82
N GLY A 755 -21.90 2.70 -36.28
CA GLY A 755 -21.17 1.69 -37.07
C GLY A 755 -19.78 2.12 -37.56
N ALA A 756 -19.27 3.27 -37.10
CA ALA A 756 -17.92 3.74 -37.44
C ALA A 756 -16.90 3.24 -36.40
N GLU A 757 -15.67 2.96 -36.83
CA GLU A 757 -14.72 2.17 -36.04
C GLU A 757 -13.43 2.92 -35.71
N TYR A 758 -12.93 2.70 -34.49
CA TYR A 758 -11.53 2.93 -34.13
C TYR A 758 -10.77 1.61 -34.19
N ARG A 759 -9.53 1.61 -34.68
CA ARG A 759 -8.64 0.45 -34.68
C ARG A 759 -7.34 0.77 -33.96
N PHE A 760 -6.82 -0.19 -33.19
CA PHE A 760 -5.61 -0.05 -32.39
C PHE A 760 -4.65 -1.22 -32.60
N ASN A 761 -3.35 -0.95 -32.56
CA ASN A 761 -2.30 -1.97 -32.56
C ASN A 761 -1.30 -1.70 -31.43
N TYR A 762 -0.71 -2.76 -30.88
CA TYR A 762 0.15 -2.70 -29.70
C TYR A 762 1.48 -3.43 -29.91
N ASP A 763 2.51 -3.09 -29.13
CA ASP A 763 3.74 -3.88 -29.00
C ASP A 763 3.52 -5.12 -28.11
N ALA A 764 4.55 -5.94 -27.90
CA ALA A 764 4.41 -7.17 -27.13
C ALA A 764 4.11 -6.89 -25.64
N THR A 765 4.44 -5.71 -25.13
CA THR A 765 4.21 -5.29 -23.74
C THR A 765 2.93 -4.48 -23.52
N GLY A 766 2.19 -4.17 -24.60
CA GLY A 766 0.88 -3.51 -24.55
C GLY A 766 0.92 -1.99 -24.74
N HIS A 767 2.04 -1.41 -25.19
CA HIS A 767 2.08 -0.01 -25.60
C HIS A 767 1.43 0.17 -26.96
N LEU A 768 0.63 1.23 -27.10
CA LEU A 768 -0.03 1.56 -28.35
C LEU A 768 1.00 1.96 -29.41
N LEU A 769 0.97 1.30 -30.58
CA LEU A 769 1.80 1.60 -31.74
C LEU A 769 1.07 2.42 -32.79
N SER A 770 -0.23 2.16 -32.98
CA SER A 770 -1.06 2.93 -33.93
C SER A 770 -2.52 3.02 -33.54
N GLU A 771 -3.15 4.14 -33.84
CA GLU A 771 -4.60 4.40 -33.75
C GLU A 771 -5.12 4.84 -35.11
N ILE A 772 -6.19 4.23 -35.62
CA ILE A 772 -6.93 4.72 -36.79
C ILE A 772 -8.34 5.08 -36.33
N ARG A 773 -8.78 6.29 -36.67
CA ARG A 773 -10.09 6.82 -36.29
C ARG A 773 -11.12 6.64 -37.41
N PRO A 774 -12.43 6.78 -37.08
CA PRO A 774 -13.50 6.66 -38.06
C PRO A 774 -13.41 7.59 -39.27
N ASP A 775 -12.79 8.77 -39.09
CA ASP A 775 -12.62 9.79 -40.14
C ASP A 775 -11.38 9.54 -41.02
N GLY A 776 -10.66 8.44 -40.81
CA GLY A 776 -9.43 8.10 -41.50
C GLY A 776 -8.19 8.83 -40.98
N THR A 777 -8.32 9.67 -39.94
CA THR A 777 -7.14 10.20 -39.26
C THR A 777 -6.42 9.09 -38.52
N SER A 778 -5.09 9.16 -38.48
CA SER A 778 -4.27 8.13 -37.83
C SER A 778 -3.17 8.72 -36.96
N ARG A 779 -2.77 7.95 -35.95
CA ARG A 779 -1.63 8.23 -35.08
C ARG A 779 -0.68 7.06 -35.08
N HIS A 780 0.62 7.35 -35.11
CA HIS A 780 1.68 6.36 -34.96
C HIS A 780 2.63 6.80 -33.86
N MET A 781 3.01 5.86 -33.00
CA MET A 781 3.81 6.09 -31.80
C MET A 781 5.09 5.27 -31.88
N GLN A 782 6.20 5.84 -31.44
CA GLN A 782 7.49 5.15 -31.31
C GLN A 782 7.98 5.23 -29.88
N TRP A 783 8.53 4.13 -29.38
CA TRP A 783 8.98 3.98 -28.00
C TRP A 783 10.48 3.64 -28.00
N ASP A 784 11.25 4.17 -27.04
CA ASP A 784 12.65 3.78 -26.86
C ASP A 784 12.80 2.50 -26.01
N GLU A 785 14.05 2.07 -25.83
CA GLU A 785 14.42 0.92 -25.00
C GLU A 785 14.08 1.11 -23.52
N ARG A 786 13.86 2.36 -23.08
CA ARG A 786 13.44 2.72 -21.72
C ARG A 786 11.91 2.64 -21.55
N GLY A 787 11.18 2.50 -22.65
CA GLY A 787 9.72 2.50 -22.67
C GLY A 787 9.11 3.90 -22.76
N PHE A 788 9.88 4.92 -23.13
CA PHE A 788 9.39 6.29 -23.28
C PHE A 788 8.98 6.60 -24.72
N LEU A 789 7.87 7.33 -24.90
CA LEU A 789 7.35 7.74 -26.22
C LEU A 789 8.30 8.76 -26.86
N THR A 790 9.10 8.37 -27.85
CA THR A 790 10.08 9.27 -28.49
C THR A 790 9.53 10.02 -29.70
N ALA A 791 8.50 9.48 -30.36
CA ALA A 791 7.86 10.15 -31.49
C ALA A 791 6.36 9.89 -31.56
N LEU A 792 5.61 10.92 -31.98
CA LEU A 792 4.19 10.86 -32.31
C LEU A 792 3.97 11.48 -33.69
N GLU A 793 3.43 10.70 -34.60
CA GLU A 793 3.03 11.13 -35.94
C GLU A 793 1.51 11.10 -36.07
N GLU A 794 0.88 12.24 -36.32
CA GLU A 794 -0.55 12.35 -36.60
C GLU A 794 -0.76 12.69 -38.08
N ARG A 795 -1.53 11.87 -38.79
CA ARG A 795 -1.93 12.12 -40.17
C ARG A 795 -3.42 12.44 -40.22
N GLY A 796 -3.72 13.62 -40.76
CA GLY A 796 -5.08 14.02 -41.10
C GLY A 796 -5.65 13.18 -42.24
N SER A 797 -6.97 13.22 -42.41
CA SER A 797 -7.63 12.62 -43.58
C SER A 797 -7.05 13.21 -44.87
N PRO A 798 -6.89 12.42 -45.95
CA PRO A 798 -6.45 12.95 -47.24
C PRO A 798 -7.40 14.06 -47.70
N ALA A 799 -6.87 15.25 -47.97
CA ALA A 799 -7.61 16.33 -48.60
C ALA A 799 -7.87 15.99 -50.08
N ALA A 800 -8.84 16.68 -50.70
CA ALA A 800 -9.27 16.43 -52.08
C ALA A 800 -8.15 16.64 -53.14
N ASP A 801 -7.07 17.33 -52.77
CA ASP A 801 -5.87 17.57 -53.58
C ASP A 801 -4.77 16.50 -53.37
N GLY A 802 -5.01 15.49 -52.54
CA GLY A 802 -4.06 14.42 -52.21
C GLY A 802 -3.10 14.77 -51.06
N GLY A 803 -3.18 15.98 -50.49
CA GLY A 803 -2.39 16.35 -49.31
C GLY A 803 -2.99 15.77 -48.02
N SER A 804 -2.17 15.14 -47.18
CA SER A 804 -2.59 14.79 -45.80
C SER A 804 -1.89 15.73 -44.82
N GLY A 805 -2.65 16.31 -43.89
CA GLY A 805 -2.09 17.15 -42.84
C GLY A 805 -1.21 16.32 -41.92
N LEU A 806 0.11 16.41 -42.07
CA LEU A 806 1.07 15.71 -41.23
C LEU A 806 1.49 16.60 -40.06
N ARG A 807 1.30 16.10 -38.84
CA ARG A 807 1.89 16.66 -37.62
C ARG A 807 2.82 15.62 -37.03
N TRP A 808 4.00 16.04 -36.64
CA TRP A 808 4.95 15.18 -35.97
C TRP A 808 5.47 15.88 -34.71
N GLN A 809 5.74 15.08 -33.70
CA GLN A 809 6.34 15.50 -32.45
C GLN A 809 7.43 14.51 -32.07
N GLN A 810 8.56 15.03 -31.58
CA GLN A 810 9.60 14.24 -30.93
C GLN A 810 9.73 14.65 -29.48
N PHE A 811 10.05 13.70 -28.61
CA PHE A 811 10.14 13.89 -27.17
C PHE A 811 11.50 13.41 -26.65
N GLY A 812 12.06 14.16 -25.70
CA GLY A 812 13.25 13.80 -24.94
C GLY A 812 12.94 13.73 -23.45
N TYR A 813 13.56 12.77 -22.77
CA TYR A 813 13.34 12.49 -21.35
C TYR A 813 14.68 12.40 -20.61
N ASP A 814 14.68 12.79 -19.34
CA ASP A 814 15.73 12.43 -18.41
C ASP A 814 15.63 10.95 -17.98
N ASP A 815 16.58 10.46 -17.21
CA ASP A 815 16.64 9.03 -16.85
C ASP A 815 15.60 8.64 -15.80
N SER A 816 14.97 9.64 -15.15
CA SER A 816 13.79 9.44 -14.29
C SER A 816 12.46 9.41 -15.07
N GLY A 817 12.49 9.65 -16.38
CA GLY A 817 11.31 9.67 -17.25
C GLY A 817 10.56 11.00 -17.29
N LEU A 818 11.16 12.10 -16.82
CA LEU A 818 10.56 13.43 -16.95
C LEU A 818 10.91 14.03 -18.31
N LEU A 819 9.91 14.62 -18.96
CA LEU A 819 10.10 15.30 -20.25
C LEU A 819 11.05 16.49 -20.12
N THR A 820 12.15 16.46 -20.87
CA THR A 820 13.19 17.50 -20.95
C THR A 820 13.11 18.31 -22.24
N ALA A 821 12.65 17.70 -23.33
CA ALA A 821 12.49 18.37 -24.60
C ALA A 821 11.27 17.88 -25.39
N ARG A 822 10.69 18.76 -26.20
CA ARG A 822 9.71 18.40 -27.23
C ARG A 822 9.97 19.21 -28.49
N THR A 823 10.02 18.57 -29.65
CA THR A 823 10.23 19.25 -30.94
C THR A 823 9.04 19.01 -31.85
N THR A 824 8.60 20.06 -32.53
CA THR A 824 7.61 20.00 -33.61
C THR A 824 8.23 20.58 -34.88
N ARG A 825 7.47 20.55 -35.99
CA ARG A 825 7.84 21.22 -37.24
C ARG A 825 8.24 22.69 -37.05
N ASP A 826 7.52 23.40 -36.18
CA ASP A 826 7.61 24.86 -36.09
C ASP A 826 8.40 25.35 -34.86
N ALA A 827 8.57 24.53 -33.81
CA ALA A 827 9.32 24.94 -32.62
C ALA A 827 9.90 23.77 -31.81
N GLY A 828 11.03 24.01 -31.15
CA GLY A 828 11.56 23.20 -30.06
C GLY A 828 11.18 23.78 -28.70
N TYR A 829 10.88 22.92 -27.73
CA TYR A 829 10.54 23.26 -26.35
C TYR A 829 11.53 22.57 -25.41
N HIS A 830 12.14 23.33 -24.51
CA HIS A 830 13.02 22.81 -23.46
C HIS A 830 12.40 23.05 -22.09
N TYR A 831 12.30 21.99 -21.29
CA TYR A 831 11.67 22.00 -19.98
C TYR A 831 12.75 21.97 -18.90
N ARG A 832 12.72 22.96 -17.99
CA ARG A 832 13.61 23.03 -16.83
C ARG A 832 12.85 22.68 -15.57
N ARG A 833 13.49 21.95 -14.66
CA ARG A 833 12.86 21.47 -13.42
C ARG A 833 13.75 21.73 -12.21
N ASN A 834 13.14 21.79 -11.02
CA ASN A 834 13.87 21.83 -9.75
C ASN A 834 14.15 20.41 -9.23
N HIS A 835 14.82 20.31 -8.07
CA HIS A 835 15.11 19.04 -7.41
C HIS A 835 13.86 18.26 -6.95
N ARG A 836 12.67 18.87 -6.90
CA ARG A 836 11.40 18.13 -6.70
C ARG A 836 10.77 17.61 -7.99
N GLY A 837 11.40 17.83 -9.14
CA GLY A 837 10.82 17.50 -10.45
C GLY A 837 9.74 18.47 -10.93
N GLN A 838 9.52 19.58 -10.25
CA GLN A 838 8.52 20.58 -10.65
C GLN A 838 9.06 21.44 -11.78
N LEU A 839 8.18 21.83 -12.71
CA LEU A 839 8.53 22.62 -13.89
C LEU A 839 8.89 24.06 -13.48
N THR A 840 10.15 24.46 -13.56
CA THR A 840 10.60 25.83 -13.24
C THR A 840 10.70 26.72 -14.46
N GLY A 841 10.66 26.15 -15.66
CA GLY A 841 10.49 26.96 -16.86
C GLY A 841 10.37 26.17 -18.15
N VAL A 842 9.85 26.83 -19.17
CA VAL A 842 9.73 26.33 -20.54
C VAL A 842 10.33 27.37 -21.47
N LEU A 843 11.29 26.96 -22.30
CA LEU A 843 11.85 27.77 -23.38
C LEU A 843 11.35 27.22 -24.72
N ARG A 844 10.69 28.06 -25.52
CA ARG A 844 10.31 27.77 -26.90
C ARG A 844 11.29 28.46 -27.84
N THR A 845 12.02 27.68 -28.64
CA THR A 845 12.89 28.19 -29.71
C THR A 845 12.27 27.84 -31.07
N PRO A 846 11.99 28.82 -31.95
CA PRO A 846 11.38 28.54 -33.25
C PRO A 846 12.36 27.82 -34.19
N THR A 847 11.84 26.94 -35.06
CA THR A 847 12.61 26.40 -36.18
C THR A 847 12.68 27.41 -37.32
N ALA A 848 13.50 27.16 -38.35
CA ALA A 848 13.53 28.02 -39.54
C ALA A 848 12.14 28.17 -40.19
N GLU A 849 11.36 27.09 -40.23
CA GLU A 849 9.98 27.14 -40.73
C GLU A 849 9.03 27.89 -39.78
N GLY A 850 9.21 27.72 -38.46
CA GLY A 850 8.48 28.49 -37.45
C GLY A 850 8.72 29.98 -37.55
N MET A 851 9.97 30.41 -37.78
CA MET A 851 10.31 31.83 -37.98
C MET A 851 9.60 32.42 -39.21
N VAL A 852 9.56 31.68 -40.33
CA VAL A 852 8.81 32.09 -41.54
C VAL A 852 7.31 32.23 -41.25
N ARG A 853 6.78 31.45 -40.30
CA ARG A 853 5.39 31.50 -39.83
C ARG A 853 5.15 32.52 -38.71
N GLY A 854 6.16 33.32 -38.35
CA GLY A 854 6.06 34.37 -37.33
C GLY A 854 6.09 33.85 -35.89
N ILE A 855 6.69 32.68 -35.64
CA ILE A 855 6.92 32.20 -34.28
C ILE A 855 8.24 32.77 -33.79
N ASP A 856 8.17 33.50 -32.68
CA ASP A 856 9.34 34.03 -31.97
C ASP A 856 9.79 33.11 -30.83
N GLU A 857 11.02 33.32 -30.38
CA GLU A 857 11.51 32.73 -29.13
C GLU A 857 10.73 33.29 -27.94
N ASP A 858 10.36 32.43 -26.99
CA ASP A 858 9.61 32.82 -25.80
C ASP A 858 9.96 31.90 -24.63
N ALA A 859 9.93 32.44 -23.41
CA ALA A 859 10.23 31.69 -22.20
C ALA A 859 9.26 32.05 -21.07
N VAL A 860 8.79 31.01 -20.38
CA VAL A 860 8.00 31.14 -19.15
C VAL A 860 8.75 30.51 -17.99
N GLN A 861 8.77 31.17 -16.84
CA GLN A 861 9.38 30.70 -15.59
C GLN A 861 8.33 30.56 -14.49
N PHE A 862 8.51 29.57 -13.63
CA PHE A 862 7.60 29.26 -12.53
C PHE A 862 8.36 29.20 -11.21
N THR A 863 7.74 29.71 -10.13
CA THR A 863 8.25 29.55 -8.76
C THR A 863 7.17 28.97 -7.86
N TYR A 864 7.57 28.22 -6.84
CA TYR A 864 6.66 27.49 -5.95
C TYR A 864 6.96 27.79 -4.48
N ASP A 865 5.98 27.57 -3.60
CA ASP A 865 6.21 27.51 -2.16
C ASP A 865 6.78 26.13 -1.75
N ALA A 866 7.07 25.97 -0.46
CA ALA A 866 7.63 24.72 0.06
C ALA A 866 6.68 23.51 -0.08
N ALA A 867 5.37 23.74 -0.11
CA ALA A 867 4.35 22.70 -0.34
C ALA A 867 4.14 22.41 -1.84
N GLY A 868 4.81 23.14 -2.73
CA GLY A 868 4.74 22.97 -4.18
C GLY A 868 3.56 23.68 -4.85
N LYS A 869 2.90 24.62 -4.17
CA LYS A 869 1.88 25.49 -4.76
C LYS A 869 2.56 26.58 -5.58
N LEU A 870 2.00 26.90 -6.75
CA LEU A 870 2.54 27.91 -7.66
C LEU A 870 2.43 29.32 -7.03
N LEU A 871 3.54 30.06 -7.00
CA LEU A 871 3.63 31.43 -6.48
C LEU A 871 3.74 32.47 -7.58
N CYS A 872 4.45 32.17 -8.67
CA CYS A 872 4.65 33.13 -9.75
C CYS A 872 4.80 32.46 -11.11
N GLU A 873 4.24 33.09 -12.14
CA GLU A 873 4.53 32.85 -13.55
C GLU A 873 5.13 34.12 -14.16
N ARG A 874 6.30 34.01 -14.79
CA ARG A 874 6.98 35.12 -15.47
C ARG A 874 7.18 34.78 -16.94
N GLY A 875 6.65 35.60 -17.84
CA GLY A 875 6.86 35.48 -19.28
C GLY A 875 7.10 36.84 -19.96
N VAL A 876 7.13 36.86 -21.29
CA VAL A 876 7.36 38.09 -22.08
C VAL A 876 6.31 39.20 -21.83
N ASN A 877 5.11 38.81 -21.40
CA ASN A 877 3.99 39.73 -21.11
C ASN A 877 3.93 40.18 -19.64
N GLY A 878 4.97 39.88 -18.84
CA GLY A 878 5.09 40.26 -17.43
C GLY A 878 4.84 39.10 -16.46
N GLU A 879 4.47 39.43 -15.22
CA GLU A 879 4.38 38.48 -14.11
C GLU A 879 2.96 38.32 -13.57
N LEU A 880 2.60 37.08 -13.23
CA LEU A 880 1.43 36.72 -12.44
C LEU A 880 1.88 36.22 -11.08
N HIS A 881 1.35 36.80 -10.00
CA HIS A 881 1.68 36.35 -8.63
C HIS A 881 0.44 35.78 -7.94
N TYR A 882 0.57 34.56 -7.41
CA TYR A 882 -0.48 33.81 -6.74
C TYR A 882 -0.24 33.81 -5.23
N VAL A 883 -1.30 34.02 -4.46
CA VAL A 883 -1.29 33.90 -2.99
C VAL A 883 -2.37 32.92 -2.58
N CYS A 884 -1.97 31.81 -1.98
CA CYS A 884 -2.88 30.80 -1.44
C CYS A 884 -2.90 30.85 0.09
N ASP A 885 -4.03 30.47 0.69
CA ASP A 885 -4.10 30.19 2.12
C ASP A 885 -3.59 28.78 2.45
N ALA A 886 -3.65 28.43 3.74
CA ALA A 886 -3.16 27.15 4.24
C ALA A 886 -3.86 25.92 3.61
N PRO A 887 -5.21 25.84 3.54
CA PRO A 887 -5.91 24.81 2.77
C PRO A 887 -5.61 24.79 1.27
N GLY A 888 -5.01 25.86 0.73
CA GLY A 888 -4.65 25.97 -0.69
C GLY A 888 -5.66 26.75 -1.54
N ASN A 889 -6.59 27.47 -0.93
CA ASN A 889 -7.50 28.36 -1.65
C ASN A 889 -6.74 29.58 -2.17
N LEU A 890 -6.93 29.92 -3.45
CA LEU A 890 -6.35 31.14 -4.04
C LEU A 890 -7.01 32.39 -3.44
N THR A 891 -6.30 33.14 -2.60
CA THR A 891 -6.81 34.37 -1.96
C THR A 891 -6.50 35.64 -2.74
N ALA A 892 -5.42 35.64 -3.54
CA ALA A 892 -5.11 36.75 -4.43
C ALA A 892 -4.32 36.36 -5.67
N LEU A 893 -4.53 37.11 -6.75
CA LEU A 893 -3.80 37.06 -8.01
C LEU A 893 -3.39 38.48 -8.39
N THR A 894 -2.11 38.75 -8.57
CA THR A 894 -1.60 40.02 -9.10
C THR A 894 -1.29 39.85 -10.57
N LEU A 895 -1.90 40.70 -11.41
CA LEU A 895 -1.74 40.73 -12.87
C LEU A 895 -0.48 41.51 -13.27
N PRO A 896 0.02 41.39 -14.53
CA PRO A 896 1.24 42.06 -14.97
C PRO A 896 1.24 43.59 -14.83
N GLY A 897 0.07 44.22 -14.90
CA GLY A 897 -0.09 45.67 -14.71
C GLY A 897 -0.21 46.10 -13.24
N GLY A 898 0.04 45.20 -12.27
CA GLY A 898 -0.07 45.46 -10.84
C GLY A 898 -1.49 45.43 -10.27
N GLN A 899 -2.51 45.21 -11.12
CA GLN A 899 -3.88 45.07 -10.66
C GLN A 899 -4.06 43.75 -9.90
N ARG A 900 -4.89 43.76 -8.86
CA ARG A 900 -5.06 42.61 -7.97
C ARG A 900 -6.48 42.09 -8.01
N LEU A 901 -6.65 40.80 -8.27
CA LEU A 901 -7.87 40.06 -7.97
C LEU A 901 -7.73 39.44 -6.57
N ALA A 902 -8.77 39.52 -5.75
CA ALA A 902 -8.80 38.91 -4.43
C ALA A 902 -10.09 38.10 -4.24
N TRP A 903 -9.97 36.90 -3.69
CA TRP A 903 -11.09 36.02 -3.34
C TRP A 903 -11.19 35.95 -1.82
N LEU A 904 -12.32 36.42 -1.31
CA LEU A 904 -12.68 36.26 0.09
C LEU A 904 -13.41 34.94 0.26
N HIS A 905 -13.03 34.18 1.28
CA HIS A 905 -13.61 32.87 1.57
C HIS A 905 -14.27 32.85 2.93
N TYR A 906 -15.25 31.96 3.10
CA TYR A 906 -15.77 31.55 4.40
C TYR A 906 -15.71 30.02 4.52
N GLY A 907 -15.78 29.53 5.76
CA GLY A 907 -15.75 28.10 6.05
C GLY A 907 -14.50 27.41 5.50
N SER A 908 -14.69 26.31 4.77
CA SER A 908 -13.62 25.45 4.25
C SER A 908 -13.07 25.87 2.88
N GLY A 909 -13.39 27.08 2.39
CA GLY A 909 -12.92 27.57 1.09
C GLY A 909 -14.02 28.02 0.13
N HIS A 910 -15.22 28.36 0.62
CA HIS A 910 -16.29 28.86 -0.22
C HIS A 910 -16.11 30.36 -0.48
N VAL A 911 -16.00 30.77 -1.75
CA VAL A 911 -15.85 32.19 -2.13
C VAL A 911 -17.11 32.96 -1.73
N SER A 912 -16.98 33.94 -0.84
CA SER A 912 -18.01 34.91 -0.46
C SER A 912 -17.99 36.16 -1.33
N ALA A 913 -16.81 36.59 -1.80
CA ALA A 913 -16.69 37.74 -2.70
C ALA A 913 -15.42 37.68 -3.55
N VAL A 914 -15.48 38.33 -4.72
CA VAL A 914 -14.33 38.62 -5.59
C VAL A 914 -14.18 40.13 -5.71
N ARG A 915 -12.97 40.62 -5.50
CA ARG A 915 -12.60 42.04 -5.63
C ARG A 915 -11.56 42.22 -6.72
N PHE A 916 -11.66 43.33 -7.45
CA PHE A 916 -10.63 43.84 -8.33
C PHE A 916 -10.12 45.15 -7.73
N ASN A 917 -8.85 45.15 -7.31
CA ASN A 917 -8.27 46.17 -6.44
C ASN A 917 -9.15 46.38 -5.20
N GLN A 918 -9.70 47.58 -5.02
CA GLN A 918 -10.60 47.89 -3.91
C GLN A 918 -12.09 47.69 -4.25
N GLN A 919 -12.43 47.50 -5.53
CA GLN A 919 -13.81 47.41 -5.99
C GLN A 919 -14.32 45.98 -5.92
N THR A 920 -15.48 45.79 -5.30
CA THR A 920 -16.19 44.50 -5.33
C THR A 920 -16.71 44.22 -6.73
N VAL A 921 -16.32 43.08 -7.30
CA VAL A 921 -16.78 42.60 -8.61
C VAL A 921 -18.06 41.78 -8.45
N SER A 922 -18.03 40.84 -7.51
CA SER A 922 -19.15 39.97 -7.17
C SER A 922 -19.11 39.60 -5.71
N GLU A 923 -20.28 39.57 -5.09
CA GLU A 923 -20.56 38.90 -3.82
C GLU A 923 -21.44 37.70 -4.09
N PHE A 924 -21.38 36.71 -3.22
CA PHE A 924 -22.05 35.43 -3.39
C PHE A 924 -22.83 35.06 -2.13
N THR A 925 -24.08 34.63 -2.32
CA THR A 925 -24.88 33.99 -1.28
C THR A 925 -25.05 32.52 -1.59
N ARG A 926 -25.13 31.69 -0.55
CA ARG A 926 -25.19 30.24 -0.68
C ARG A 926 -26.20 29.63 0.28
N ASP A 927 -26.69 28.46 -0.10
CA ASP A 927 -27.50 27.59 0.78
C ASP A 927 -26.60 26.73 1.67
N ARG A 928 -27.17 25.83 2.47
CA ARG A 928 -26.44 24.97 3.42
C ARG A 928 -25.63 23.88 2.72
N LEU A 929 -25.89 23.63 1.44
CA LEU A 929 -25.08 22.76 0.57
C LEU A 929 -23.96 23.54 -0.14
N HIS A 930 -23.80 24.82 0.20
CA HIS A 930 -22.83 25.73 -0.40
C HIS A 930 -23.04 25.98 -1.89
N ARG A 931 -24.26 25.77 -2.41
CA ARG A 931 -24.64 26.10 -3.79
C ARG A 931 -24.97 27.58 -3.90
N GLU A 932 -24.58 28.21 -5.01
CA GLU A 932 -24.83 29.64 -5.23
C GLU A 932 -26.32 29.96 -5.43
N THR A 933 -26.96 30.52 -4.41
CA THR A 933 -28.34 31.02 -4.47
C THR A 933 -28.40 32.47 -4.96
N GLY A 934 -27.29 33.19 -4.92
CA GLY A 934 -27.25 34.56 -5.40
C GLY A 934 -25.85 35.05 -5.70
N ARG A 935 -25.77 36.01 -6.61
CA ARG A 935 -24.55 36.78 -6.87
C ARG A 935 -24.83 38.22 -7.27
N SER A 936 -23.92 39.12 -6.93
CA SER A 936 -23.86 40.48 -7.50
C SER A 936 -22.85 40.56 -8.66
N GLN A 937 -23.07 41.50 -9.57
CA GLN A 937 -22.18 41.89 -10.66
C GLN A 937 -22.35 43.42 -10.87
N GLY A 938 -21.64 44.22 -10.08
CA GLY A 938 -21.93 45.65 -9.95
C GLY A 938 -23.36 45.88 -9.41
N VAL A 939 -24.14 46.74 -10.07
CA VAL A 939 -25.56 47.04 -9.69
C VAL A 939 -26.55 45.93 -10.01
N ARG A 940 -26.10 44.88 -10.72
CA ARG A 940 -26.93 43.76 -11.13
C ARG A 940 -26.86 42.65 -10.09
N THR A 941 -28.00 42.14 -9.67
CA THR A 941 -28.09 40.94 -8.85
C THR A 941 -28.70 39.80 -9.67
N GLN A 942 -28.27 38.59 -9.34
CA GLN A 942 -28.84 37.37 -9.87
C GLN A 942 -29.17 36.45 -8.70
N HIS A 943 -30.37 35.89 -8.72
CA HIS A 943 -30.86 34.91 -7.78
C HIS A 943 -31.09 33.58 -8.49
N ARG A 944 -30.88 32.47 -7.79
CA ARG A 944 -31.09 31.11 -8.28
C ARG A 944 -31.78 30.29 -7.20
N GLU A 945 -32.69 29.45 -7.65
CA GLU A 945 -33.32 28.43 -6.83
C GLU A 945 -33.00 27.05 -7.43
N TYR A 946 -32.99 26.05 -6.56
CA TYR A 946 -32.73 24.67 -6.89
C TYR A 946 -33.91 23.83 -6.44
N ASP A 947 -34.25 22.81 -7.21
CA ASP A 947 -35.14 21.77 -6.72
C ASP A 947 -34.42 20.81 -5.75
N ASN A 948 -35.17 19.86 -5.21
CA ASN A 948 -34.69 18.85 -4.27
C ASN A 948 -33.71 17.84 -4.89
N LEU A 949 -33.53 17.83 -6.21
CA LEU A 949 -32.46 17.09 -6.90
C LEU A 949 -31.22 17.96 -7.17
N GLY A 950 -31.24 19.21 -6.74
CA GLY A 950 -30.17 20.18 -6.96
C GLY A 950 -30.07 20.72 -8.38
N ARG A 951 -31.11 20.54 -9.20
CA ARG A 951 -31.19 21.14 -10.53
C ARG A 951 -31.72 22.56 -10.39
N ARG A 952 -31.21 23.49 -11.19
CA ARG A 952 -31.67 24.89 -11.15
C ARG A 952 -33.11 24.98 -11.64
N SER A 953 -34.04 25.38 -10.79
CA SER A 953 -35.47 25.55 -11.13
C SER A 953 -35.78 26.98 -11.58
N LEU A 954 -35.09 27.96 -10.99
CA LEU A 954 -35.26 29.38 -11.31
C LEU A 954 -33.90 30.08 -11.44
N GLN A 955 -33.84 31.03 -12.37
CA GLN A 955 -32.80 32.05 -12.39
C GLN A 955 -33.45 33.40 -12.67
N ARG A 956 -33.25 34.36 -11.77
CA ARG A 956 -33.78 35.72 -11.90
C ARG A 956 -32.65 36.72 -11.84
N SER A 957 -32.72 37.77 -12.62
CA SER A 957 -31.77 38.87 -12.55
C SER A 957 -32.45 40.22 -12.64
N GLY A 958 -32.00 41.17 -11.82
CA GLY A 958 -32.52 42.53 -11.77
C GLY A 958 -31.42 43.54 -11.39
N LEU A 959 -31.78 44.82 -11.42
CA LEU A 959 -30.95 45.93 -10.96
C LEU A 959 -31.39 46.32 -9.54
N SER A 960 -30.48 46.70 -8.66
CA SER A 960 -30.80 47.08 -7.27
C SER A 960 -31.20 48.56 -7.10
N ALA A 961 -31.91 49.18 -8.06
CA ALA A 961 -32.24 50.62 -8.05
C ALA A 961 -33.72 50.90 -7.75
N ASP A 962 -34.00 52.02 -7.05
CA ASP A 962 -35.33 52.41 -6.53
C ASP A 962 -36.35 52.90 -7.58
N VAL A 963 -35.99 53.02 -8.86
CA VAL A 963 -36.89 53.57 -9.90
C VAL A 963 -36.91 52.66 -11.13
N THR A 964 -38.01 51.90 -11.30
CA THR A 964 -38.23 50.96 -12.41
C THR A 964 -38.83 51.60 -13.66
N LEU A 965 -37.99 51.82 -14.68
CA LEU A 965 -38.43 51.98 -16.07
C LEU A 965 -38.68 50.59 -16.71
N PRO A 966 -39.54 50.45 -17.76
CA PRO A 966 -39.84 49.16 -18.42
C PRO A 966 -38.60 48.42 -18.96
N GLU A 967 -37.54 49.17 -19.23
CA GLU A 967 -36.23 48.74 -19.73
C GLU A 967 -35.31 48.18 -18.63
N GLN A 968 -35.74 48.24 -17.36
CA GLN A 968 -35.15 47.58 -16.20
C GLN A 968 -35.82 46.22 -15.91
N ALA A 969 -36.29 45.55 -16.97
CA ALA A 969 -37.02 44.31 -16.87
C ALA A 969 -36.22 43.24 -16.11
N ILE A 970 -36.89 42.63 -15.14
CA ILE A 970 -36.38 41.44 -14.46
C ILE A 970 -36.28 40.33 -15.49
N LEU A 971 -35.06 39.86 -15.73
CA LEU A 971 -34.80 38.74 -16.62
C LEU A 971 -34.93 37.46 -15.81
N ALA A 972 -35.98 36.68 -16.09
CA ALA A 972 -36.23 35.41 -15.42
C ALA A 972 -36.21 34.25 -16.41
N ARG A 973 -35.67 33.13 -15.94
CA ARG A 973 -35.71 31.83 -16.59
C ARG A 973 -36.25 30.82 -15.60
N LEU A 974 -37.40 30.24 -15.94
CA LEU A 974 -37.94 29.08 -15.24
C LEU A 974 -37.54 27.83 -16.02
N TYR A 975 -36.87 26.91 -15.34
CA TYR A 975 -36.40 25.65 -15.91
C TYR A 975 -37.37 24.55 -15.53
N ARG A 976 -37.82 23.75 -16.50
CA ARG A 976 -38.63 22.56 -16.27
C ARG A 976 -37.86 21.34 -16.74
N TYR A 977 -37.90 20.27 -15.96
CA TYR A 977 -37.19 19.04 -16.25
C TYR A 977 -38.17 17.92 -16.54
N THR A 978 -37.77 16.96 -17.37
CA THR A 978 -38.51 15.72 -17.58
C THR A 978 -38.41 14.85 -16.33
N GLY A 979 -39.21 13.77 -16.26
CA GLY A 979 -39.06 12.75 -15.22
C GLY A 979 -37.70 12.04 -15.22
N ARG A 980 -36.87 12.22 -16.27
CA ARG A 980 -35.48 11.73 -16.35
C ARG A 980 -34.45 12.74 -15.84
N GLY A 981 -34.88 13.93 -15.45
CA GLY A 981 -34.00 15.05 -15.12
C GLY A 981 -33.31 15.71 -16.29
N GLU A 982 -33.75 15.46 -17.52
CA GLU A 982 -33.34 16.22 -18.70
C GLU A 982 -34.08 17.56 -18.74
N LEU A 983 -33.45 18.63 -19.25
CA LEU A 983 -34.11 19.91 -19.40
C LEU A 983 -35.22 19.80 -20.47
N ALA A 984 -36.47 19.95 -20.06
CA ALA A 984 -37.66 19.83 -20.91
C ALA A 984 -38.08 21.17 -21.55
N GLY A 985 -37.61 22.27 -20.98
CA GLY A 985 -37.86 23.60 -21.52
C GLY A 985 -37.46 24.71 -20.56
N VAL A 986 -37.32 25.91 -21.12
CA VAL A 986 -36.99 27.13 -20.40
C VAL A 986 -37.99 28.21 -20.76
N SER A 987 -38.75 28.68 -19.77
CA SER A 987 -39.58 29.88 -19.93
C SER A 987 -38.71 31.10 -19.68
N ASP A 988 -38.34 31.82 -20.73
CA ASP A 988 -37.47 33.00 -20.69
C ASP A 988 -38.28 34.27 -20.90
N THR A 989 -38.15 35.25 -20.01
CA THR A 989 -38.91 36.51 -20.07
C THR A 989 -38.70 37.33 -21.35
N LEU A 990 -37.59 37.14 -22.07
CA LEU A 990 -37.31 37.82 -23.35
C LEU A 990 -37.71 36.97 -24.56
N ARG A 991 -37.44 35.66 -24.51
CA ARG A 991 -37.58 34.75 -25.66
C ARG A 991 -38.86 33.94 -25.65
N GLY A 992 -39.67 34.03 -24.59
CA GLY A 992 -40.83 33.18 -24.38
C GLY A 992 -40.41 31.75 -24.04
N GLU A 993 -41.25 30.79 -24.41
CA GLU A 993 -41.00 29.36 -24.19
C GLU A 993 -39.95 28.84 -25.17
N ILE A 994 -38.83 28.36 -24.64
CA ILE A 994 -37.76 27.67 -25.38
C ILE A 994 -37.91 26.18 -25.08
N GLN A 995 -38.27 25.39 -26.11
CA GLN A 995 -38.36 23.93 -26.02
C GLN A 995 -36.99 23.28 -26.21
#